data_AF-A0A7X9IGG0-F1
#
_entry.id   AF-A0A7X9IGG0-F1
#
_cell.length_a   1.000
_cell.length_b   1.000
_cell.length_c   1.000
_cell.angle_alpha   90.00
_cell.angle_beta   90.00
_cell.angle_gamma   90.00
#
_symmetry.space_group_name_H-M   'P 1'
#
loop_
_entity.id
_entity.type
_entity.pdbx_description
1 polymer ?
#
loop_
_entity_poly.entity_id
_entity_poly.type
_entity_poly.pdbx_seq_one_letter_code
_entity_poly.pdbx_strand_id
1 'polypeptide(L)'
;MNRPLEEFFLHTRPFAHLPGGRLGEIAKRCEIRHLPDGEFLTLFSGEAQDRVFVVFKGVTAMILEGERIDMLVEGDAFGQECLFIPEAQGLGVEAVGDAVLLSMPLSMFRDMLTDEHVMAFFHERASRMRIVLDLSHRRVSLPGADPFLRLTVAHIPRRPPIFVDQDQSVAEAARIMTESRSSSCLVRRGEAIIGIITERDIVSAVSTVAATPPDMPPGPASPERTKSAGKTSPGSTMIRNPVLTPAHEIMSPSLVTVGENELLFEAFSRMVRRGIRRLVAVDETGTPTGVIEEGDLLSSRGENPVQLSAAISRAEDVPALAGLFEHIRRMTMRGVDEDIPAENLGRLVSELHDRIMARLAELVAPESDRPPGTFCLAVLGSEGRKEQFLATDQDNALIISDASGPQGEASFTAFAGQYIQALLGIGFPPCPNRVMIDNPAWRMTLSKWMDNVDDMIQSADGPSILTLSLLTDARAVAGDPSLCAKLREYLHKRVTSAPVVLKYMAREALRFTPPIGFFNNLVVERSGPDKGWLDVKKGGIFPVTQGLRTLALEHGLTVTETSRRLSALRELGIFSESMTSNLWEAYSFLQTLRVRAQALKLRQGLPPDNMILPSRLSSLERDRLKDCLKIVAEFQGL
;
A
#
# COMPACT_ATOMS: atom_id res chain seq x y z
N MET A 1 24.54 -4.55 42.65
CA MET A 1 24.86 -5.35 41.45
C MET A 1 24.07 -4.94 40.21
N ASN A 2 23.19 -3.91 40.25
CA ASN A 2 22.25 -3.63 39.15
C ASN A 2 22.68 -2.57 38.15
N ARG A 3 23.67 -1.75 38.47
CA ARG A 3 24.20 -0.73 37.52
C ARG A 3 24.58 -1.32 36.14
N PRO A 4 25.23 -2.49 36.04
CA PRO A 4 25.55 -3.10 34.75
C PRO A 4 24.33 -3.55 33.95
N LEU A 5 23.25 -3.98 34.63
CA LEU A 5 22.01 -4.42 33.97
C LEU A 5 21.15 -3.24 33.52
N GLU A 6 21.10 -2.19 34.33
CA GLU A 6 20.46 -0.92 33.96
C GLU A 6 21.13 -0.31 32.74
N GLU A 7 22.47 -0.29 32.72
CA GLU A 7 23.27 0.17 31.59
C GLU A 7 23.08 -0.69 30.35
N PHE A 8 22.94 -2.02 30.50
CA PHE A 8 22.59 -2.91 29.40
C PHE A 8 21.26 -2.51 28.76
N PHE A 9 20.17 -2.45 29.54
CA PHE A 9 18.85 -2.10 28.99
C PHE A 9 18.75 -0.68 28.43
N LEU A 10 19.55 0.26 28.94
CA LEU A 10 19.68 1.61 28.35
C LEU A 10 20.19 1.59 26.91
N HIS A 11 20.95 0.55 26.52
CA HIS A 11 21.51 0.40 25.17
C HIS A 11 20.77 -0.68 24.35
N THR A 12 19.84 -1.42 24.95
CA THR A 12 19.06 -2.47 24.27
C THR A 12 17.71 -1.94 23.80
N ARG A 13 17.42 -2.03 22.49
CA ARG A 13 16.08 -1.73 21.96
C ARG A 13 15.11 -2.90 22.21
N PRO A 14 13.81 -2.64 22.44
CA PRO A 14 13.17 -1.33 22.57
C PRO A 14 13.26 -0.77 23.99
N PHE A 15 13.83 -1.51 24.95
CA PHE A 15 13.87 -1.16 26.38
C PHE A 15 14.46 0.22 26.67
N ALA A 16 15.42 0.68 25.87
CA ALA A 16 15.99 2.03 25.94
C ALA A 16 14.97 3.18 25.85
N HIS A 17 13.76 2.95 25.31
CA HIS A 17 12.69 3.96 25.26
C HIS A 17 11.91 4.08 26.57
N LEU A 18 12.08 3.14 27.51
CA LEU A 18 11.40 3.20 28.80
C LEU A 18 12.00 4.32 29.65
N PRO A 19 11.16 5.09 30.40
CA PRO A 19 11.64 6.11 31.33
C PRO A 19 12.68 5.55 32.30
N GLY A 20 13.74 6.31 32.60
CA GLY A 20 14.89 5.82 33.39
C GLY A 20 14.55 5.22 34.77
N GLY A 21 13.44 5.66 35.39
CA GLY A 21 12.92 5.05 36.62
C GLY A 21 12.43 3.60 36.46
N ARG A 22 11.90 3.23 35.29
CA ARG A 22 11.41 1.88 34.99
C ARG A 22 12.55 0.90 34.72
N LEU A 23 13.65 1.33 34.09
CA LEU A 23 14.80 0.45 33.80
C LEU A 23 15.43 -0.11 35.08
N GLY A 24 15.52 0.69 36.15
CA GLY A 24 16.01 0.23 37.45
C GLY A 24 15.09 -0.81 38.11
N GLU A 25 13.79 -0.72 37.90
CA GLU A 25 12.83 -1.74 38.39
C GLU A 25 12.94 -3.05 37.60
N ILE A 26 13.16 -2.96 36.29
CA ILE A 26 13.36 -4.13 35.42
C ILE A 26 14.65 -4.84 35.82
N ALA A 27 15.76 -4.11 35.93
CA ALA A 27 17.05 -4.66 36.33
C ALA A 27 17.02 -5.33 37.71
N LYS A 28 16.19 -4.83 38.65
CA LYS A 28 16.02 -5.45 39.99
C LYS A 28 15.26 -6.78 39.98
N ARG A 29 14.41 -6.99 38.99
CA ARG A 29 13.47 -8.11 38.94
C ARG A 29 13.80 -9.12 37.82
N CYS A 30 14.89 -8.90 37.10
CA CYS A 30 15.46 -9.87 36.17
C CYS A 30 16.33 -10.89 36.93
N GLU A 31 16.26 -12.15 36.51
CA GLU A 31 17.09 -13.23 37.01
C GLU A 31 18.08 -13.64 35.92
N ILE A 32 19.33 -13.92 36.30
CA ILE A 32 20.35 -14.39 35.36
C ILE A 32 20.20 -15.91 35.21
N ARG A 33 20.04 -16.39 33.99
CA ARG A 33 20.05 -17.81 33.63
C ARG A 33 21.23 -18.10 32.73
N HIS A 34 22.04 -19.08 33.11
CA HIS A 34 23.10 -19.61 32.25
C HIS A 34 22.51 -20.73 31.37
N LEU A 35 22.85 -20.72 30.09
CA LEU A 35 22.47 -21.73 29.12
C LEU A 35 23.77 -22.26 28.47
N PRO A 36 24.34 -23.37 28.96
CA PRO A 36 25.53 -24.02 28.41
C PRO A 36 25.36 -24.40 26.94
N ASP A 37 26.46 -24.50 26.21
CA ASP A 37 26.48 -24.92 24.80
C ASP A 37 25.64 -26.19 24.54
N GLY A 38 24.75 -26.12 23.55
CA GLY A 38 23.83 -27.21 23.17
C GLY A 38 22.65 -27.44 24.11
N GLU A 39 22.51 -26.69 25.22
CA GLU A 39 21.33 -26.81 26.09
C GLU A 39 20.09 -26.21 25.41
N PHE A 40 18.98 -26.95 25.44
CA PHE A 40 17.70 -26.58 24.84
C PHE A 40 16.69 -26.13 25.90
N LEU A 41 16.15 -24.93 25.70
CA LEU A 41 15.10 -24.33 26.51
C LEU A 41 13.78 -24.33 25.73
N THR A 42 12.84 -25.21 26.12
CA THR A 42 11.49 -25.21 25.55
C THR A 42 10.70 -24.01 26.07
N LEU A 43 10.15 -23.19 25.18
CA LEU A 43 9.33 -22.03 25.57
C LEU A 43 7.88 -22.45 25.85
N PHE A 44 7.17 -21.60 26.60
CA PHE A 44 5.73 -21.74 26.88
C PHE A 44 5.34 -23.01 27.65
N SER A 45 6.32 -23.71 28.22
CA SER A 45 6.12 -24.89 29.06
C SER A 45 7.18 -24.93 30.17
N GLY A 46 6.89 -25.68 31.23
CA GLY A 46 7.83 -25.87 32.35
C GLY A 46 8.27 -24.55 32.98
N GLU A 47 9.58 -24.42 33.23
CA GLU A 47 10.18 -23.24 33.87
C GLU A 47 10.11 -21.95 33.02
N ALA A 48 9.83 -22.06 31.72
CA ALA A 48 9.76 -20.94 30.78
C ALA A 48 8.33 -20.54 30.40
N GLN A 49 7.30 -21.15 31.02
CA GLN A 49 5.90 -20.95 30.63
C GLN A 49 5.43 -19.49 30.69
N ASP A 50 5.79 -18.78 31.75
CA ASP A 50 5.36 -17.39 32.00
C ASP A 50 6.55 -16.43 32.08
N ARG A 51 7.56 -16.64 31.22
CA ARG A 51 8.80 -15.88 31.25
C ARG A 51 9.19 -15.35 29.87
N VAL A 52 9.75 -14.14 29.87
CA VAL A 52 10.42 -13.53 28.72
C VAL A 52 11.90 -13.49 29.03
N PHE A 53 12.71 -13.77 28.03
CA PHE A 53 14.16 -13.81 28.13
C PHE A 53 14.76 -12.74 27.22
N VAL A 54 15.91 -12.22 27.61
CA VAL A 54 16.76 -11.35 26.79
C VAL A 54 18.15 -11.94 26.79
N VAL A 55 18.77 -12.10 25.63
CA VAL A 55 20.15 -12.58 25.56
C VAL A 55 21.06 -11.50 26.14
N PHE A 56 21.67 -11.77 27.29
CA PHE A 56 22.63 -10.85 27.92
C PHE A 56 24.02 -10.99 27.31
N LYS A 57 24.39 -12.22 26.95
CA LYS A 57 25.70 -12.54 26.37
C LYS A 57 25.63 -13.90 25.66
N GLY A 58 26.36 -14.04 24.57
CA GLY A 58 26.41 -15.28 23.79
C GLY A 58 25.37 -15.29 22.67
N VAL A 59 25.10 -16.47 22.13
CA VAL A 59 24.21 -16.65 20.98
C VAL A 59 23.32 -17.83 21.23
N THR A 60 22.05 -17.71 20.87
CA THR A 60 21.10 -18.83 20.94
C THR A 60 20.33 -18.98 19.64
N ALA A 61 20.12 -20.20 19.18
CA ALA A 61 19.30 -20.51 18.01
C ALA A 61 17.84 -20.69 18.44
N MET A 62 16.91 -20.00 17.77
CA MET A 62 15.49 -20.29 17.94
C MET A 62 15.10 -21.46 17.06
N ILE A 63 14.46 -22.47 17.66
CA ILE A 63 14.11 -23.74 17.04
C ILE A 63 12.60 -23.92 17.10
N LEU A 64 12.01 -24.32 15.98
CA LEU A 64 10.61 -24.75 15.91
C LEU A 64 10.56 -26.14 15.27
N GLU A 65 9.95 -27.10 15.96
CA GLU A 65 9.77 -28.47 15.43
C GLU A 65 11.09 -29.12 14.94
N GLY A 66 12.22 -28.79 15.58
CA GLY A 66 13.56 -29.30 15.23
C GLY A 66 14.29 -28.51 14.13
N GLU A 67 13.68 -27.48 13.56
CA GLU A 67 14.28 -26.63 12.54
C GLU A 67 14.70 -25.28 13.14
N ARG A 68 15.89 -24.81 12.78
CA ARG A 68 16.42 -23.52 13.22
C ARG A 68 15.82 -22.38 12.39
N ILE A 69 15.04 -21.53 13.03
CA ILE A 69 14.29 -20.45 12.37
C ILE A 69 14.85 -19.05 12.63
N ASP A 70 15.57 -18.83 13.74
CA ASP A 70 16.20 -17.54 14.04
C ASP A 70 17.54 -17.72 14.79
N MET A 71 18.34 -16.66 14.86
CA MET A 71 19.51 -16.55 15.74
C MET A 71 19.35 -15.31 16.60
N LEU A 72 19.36 -15.52 17.90
CA LEU A 72 19.22 -14.49 18.90
C LEU A 72 20.60 -14.17 19.45
N VAL A 73 20.98 -12.91 19.37
CA VAL A 73 22.25 -12.39 19.88
C VAL A 73 21.99 -11.43 21.03
N GLU A 74 23.07 -10.94 21.65
CA GLU A 74 23.00 -9.97 22.74
C GLU A 74 22.00 -8.82 22.47
N GLY A 75 21.03 -8.67 23.38
CA GLY A 75 19.94 -7.70 23.30
C GLY A 75 18.63 -8.23 22.72
N ASP A 76 18.63 -9.37 22.03
CA ASP A 76 17.40 -9.95 21.49
C ASP A 76 16.54 -10.56 22.60
N ALA A 77 15.22 -10.31 22.51
CA ALA A 77 14.24 -10.86 23.44
C ALA A 77 13.40 -11.97 22.79
N PHE A 78 13.05 -12.98 23.59
CA PHE A 78 12.24 -14.14 23.20
C PHE A 78 11.38 -14.66 24.36
N GLY A 79 10.37 -15.46 24.07
CA GLY A 79 9.34 -15.89 25.03
C GLY A 79 8.16 -14.92 25.12
N GLN A 80 8.22 -13.76 24.46
CA GLN A 80 7.06 -12.89 24.27
C GLN A 80 6.12 -13.34 23.15
N GLU A 81 6.55 -14.27 22.29
CA GLU A 81 5.79 -14.66 21.08
C GLU A 81 4.41 -15.18 21.45
N CYS A 82 4.23 -15.81 22.61
CA CYS A 82 2.92 -16.26 23.11
C CYS A 82 1.89 -15.15 23.29
N LEU A 83 2.32 -13.89 23.43
CA LEU A 83 1.41 -12.74 23.52
C LEU A 83 0.88 -12.29 22.16
N PHE A 84 1.58 -12.61 21.08
CA PHE A 84 1.31 -12.08 19.74
C PHE A 84 0.97 -13.17 18.71
N ILE A 85 1.40 -14.42 18.97
CA ILE A 85 1.30 -15.55 18.06
C ILE A 85 0.77 -16.75 18.87
N PRO A 86 -0.56 -16.95 18.91
CA PRO A 86 -1.19 -18.07 19.63
C PRO A 86 -0.69 -19.45 19.16
N GLU A 87 -0.24 -19.56 17.92
CA GLU A 87 0.23 -20.78 17.27
C GLU A 87 1.71 -21.11 17.56
N ALA A 88 2.44 -20.31 18.34
CA ALA A 88 3.86 -20.52 18.64
C ALA A 88 4.16 -21.72 19.57
N GLN A 89 3.26 -22.70 19.66
CA GLN A 89 3.48 -23.92 20.43
C GLN A 89 4.62 -24.74 19.80
N GLY A 90 5.51 -25.29 20.62
CA GLY A 90 6.68 -26.04 20.13
C GLY A 90 7.91 -25.19 19.81
N LEU A 91 7.86 -23.88 20.08
CA LEU A 91 9.04 -23.02 20.00
C LEU A 91 10.01 -23.31 21.16
N GLY A 92 11.29 -23.35 20.86
CA GLY A 92 12.35 -23.47 21.84
C GLY A 92 13.60 -22.71 21.41
N VAL A 93 14.59 -22.69 22.28
CA VAL A 93 15.84 -22.00 22.06
C VAL A 93 17.00 -22.90 22.48
N GLU A 94 17.98 -23.08 21.61
CA GLU A 94 19.20 -23.85 21.87
C GLU A 94 20.41 -22.91 21.99
N ALA A 95 21.28 -23.12 22.96
CA ALA A 95 22.52 -22.34 23.05
C ALA A 95 23.50 -22.70 21.92
N VAL A 96 24.11 -21.70 21.29
CA VAL A 96 25.18 -21.85 20.31
C VAL A 96 26.47 -21.30 20.93
N GLY A 97 27.19 -22.15 21.65
CA GLY A 97 28.15 -21.77 22.68
C GLY A 97 27.48 -21.36 23.99
N ASP A 98 28.27 -21.14 25.04
CA ASP A 98 27.75 -20.70 26.34
C ASP A 98 27.02 -19.34 26.23
N ALA A 99 25.76 -19.31 26.65
CA ALA A 99 24.92 -18.13 26.66
C ALA A 99 24.47 -17.75 28.09
N VAL A 100 24.21 -16.46 28.27
CA VAL A 100 23.66 -15.88 29.50
C VAL A 100 22.40 -15.13 29.11
N LEU A 101 21.30 -15.43 29.80
CA LEU A 101 19.99 -14.86 29.56
C LEU A 101 19.55 -14.04 30.78
N LEU A 102 18.94 -12.87 30.56
CA LEU A 102 18.14 -12.18 31.56
C LEU A 102 16.70 -12.66 31.43
N SER A 103 16.17 -13.26 32.48
CA SER A 103 14.80 -13.75 32.51
C SER A 103 13.91 -12.85 33.36
N MET A 104 12.79 -12.42 32.82
CA MET A 104 11.79 -11.60 33.50
C MET A 104 10.40 -12.25 33.47
N PRO A 105 9.56 -12.02 34.49
CA PRO A 105 8.16 -12.44 34.47
C PRO A 105 7.39 -11.85 33.27
N LEU A 106 6.57 -12.66 32.61
CA LEU A 106 5.72 -12.23 31.50
C LEU A 106 4.77 -11.08 31.89
N SER A 107 4.30 -11.04 33.14
CA SER A 107 3.47 -9.95 33.67
C SER A 107 4.19 -8.61 33.64
N MET A 108 5.48 -8.59 34.00
CA MET A 108 6.29 -7.38 33.91
C MET A 108 6.47 -6.95 32.46
N PHE A 109 6.70 -7.90 31.55
CA PHE A 109 6.79 -7.58 30.12
C PHE A 109 5.48 -7.01 29.58
N ARG A 110 4.32 -7.54 29.98
CA ARG A 110 3.01 -6.96 29.64
C ARG A 110 2.86 -5.53 30.12
N ASP A 111 3.36 -5.20 31.31
CA ASP A 111 3.35 -3.82 31.79
C ASP A 111 4.22 -2.92 30.89
N MET A 112 5.33 -3.42 30.35
CA MET A 112 6.17 -2.67 29.40
C MET A 112 5.46 -2.41 28.07
N LEU A 113 4.61 -3.34 27.61
CA LEU A 113 3.81 -3.17 26.38
C LEU A 113 2.75 -2.06 26.50
N THR A 114 2.56 -1.45 27.67
CA THR A 114 1.77 -0.21 27.79
C THR A 114 2.46 1.00 27.14
N ASP A 115 3.77 0.92 26.94
CA ASP A 115 4.53 1.89 26.18
C ASP A 115 4.37 1.62 24.68
N GLU A 116 3.88 2.62 23.94
CA GLU A 116 3.55 2.49 22.52
C GLU A 116 4.78 2.11 21.66
N HIS A 117 5.98 2.55 22.03
CA HIS A 117 7.19 2.27 21.25
C HIS A 117 7.66 0.83 21.46
N VAL A 118 7.58 0.35 22.71
CA VAL A 118 7.86 -1.05 23.05
C VAL A 118 6.83 -1.97 22.40
N MET A 119 5.54 -1.62 22.45
CA MET A 119 4.46 -2.37 21.80
C MET A 119 4.63 -2.44 20.29
N ALA A 120 4.89 -1.31 19.63
CA ALA A 120 5.10 -1.26 18.18
C ALA A 120 6.29 -2.13 17.75
N PHE A 121 7.41 -2.07 18.47
CA PHE A 121 8.60 -2.89 18.18
C PHE A 121 8.31 -4.38 18.23
N PHE A 122 7.68 -4.86 19.31
CA PHE A 122 7.39 -6.28 19.46
C PHE A 122 6.26 -6.77 18.55
N HIS A 123 5.30 -5.90 18.23
CA HIS A 123 4.27 -6.20 17.23
C HIS A 123 4.86 -6.34 15.81
N GLU A 124 5.82 -5.48 15.43
CA GLU A 124 6.54 -5.59 14.15
C GLU A 124 7.37 -6.89 14.10
N ARG A 125 8.10 -7.21 15.17
CA ARG A 125 8.88 -8.45 15.29
C ARG A 125 7.97 -9.70 15.21
N ALA A 126 6.84 -9.70 15.91
CA ALA A 126 5.88 -10.81 15.88
C ALA A 126 5.25 -10.98 14.49
N SER A 127 4.94 -9.89 13.81
CA SER A 127 4.41 -9.92 12.44
C SER A 127 5.40 -10.58 11.46
N ARG A 128 6.70 -10.30 11.60
CA ARG A 128 7.76 -10.97 10.83
C ARG A 128 7.89 -12.46 11.18
N MET A 129 7.87 -12.79 12.47
CA MET A 129 8.00 -14.17 12.93
C MET A 129 6.83 -15.04 12.44
N ARG A 130 5.60 -14.52 12.45
CA ARG A 130 4.42 -15.24 11.93
C ARG A 130 4.60 -15.66 10.46
N ILE A 131 5.29 -14.85 9.67
CA ILE A 131 5.62 -15.18 8.28
C ILE A 131 6.58 -16.37 8.21
N VAL A 132 7.59 -16.42 9.07
CA VAL A 132 8.54 -17.55 9.13
C VAL A 132 7.84 -18.84 9.56
N LEU A 133 6.96 -18.77 10.56
CA LEU A 133 6.18 -19.90 11.07
C LEU A 133 5.19 -20.46 10.03
N ASP A 134 4.48 -19.57 9.31
CA ASP A 134 3.59 -19.96 8.21
C ASP A 134 4.33 -20.68 7.08
N LEU A 135 5.59 -20.30 6.83
CA LEU A 135 6.43 -20.91 5.81
C LEU A 135 7.04 -22.25 6.28
N SER A 136 7.38 -22.40 7.56
CA SER A 136 7.91 -23.66 8.11
C SER A 136 6.86 -24.76 8.16
N HIS A 137 5.61 -24.46 8.55
CA HIS A 137 4.51 -25.43 8.59
C HIS A 137 4.08 -25.94 7.20
N ARG A 138 4.48 -25.27 6.11
CA ARG A 138 4.16 -25.64 4.72
C ARG A 138 5.21 -26.53 4.04
N ARG A 139 6.22 -27.02 4.78
CA ARG A 139 7.28 -27.91 4.24
C ARG A 139 6.84 -29.33 3.90
N VAL A 140 5.59 -29.73 4.13
CA VAL A 140 5.08 -30.99 3.58
C VAL A 140 4.77 -30.80 2.09
N SER A 141 5.64 -31.37 1.25
CA SER A 141 5.53 -31.42 -0.21
C SER A 141 4.09 -31.63 -0.71
N LEU A 142 3.55 -30.62 -1.39
CA LEU A 142 2.38 -30.74 -2.24
C LEU A 142 2.68 -30.14 -3.63
N PRO A 143 2.19 -30.74 -4.72
CA PRO A 143 2.15 -30.08 -6.02
C PRO A 143 1.31 -28.80 -5.89
N GLY A 144 1.90 -27.63 -6.13
CA GLY A 144 1.26 -26.32 -5.88
C GLY A 144 1.98 -25.42 -4.87
N ALA A 145 3.26 -25.68 -4.57
CA ALA A 145 4.09 -24.79 -3.74
C ALA A 145 4.09 -23.34 -4.26
N ASP A 146 4.10 -22.38 -3.33
CA ASP A 146 4.15 -20.94 -3.58
C ASP A 146 5.31 -20.61 -4.56
N PRO A 147 5.03 -19.96 -5.71
CA PRO A 147 6.05 -19.56 -6.69
C PRO A 147 7.23 -18.79 -6.07
N PHE A 148 7.00 -18.05 -4.97
CA PHE A 148 8.01 -17.30 -4.23
C PHE A 148 9.17 -18.18 -3.74
N LEU A 149 8.92 -19.44 -3.40
CA LEU A 149 9.94 -20.39 -2.94
C LEU A 149 10.92 -20.83 -4.06
N ARG A 150 10.63 -20.48 -5.32
CA ARG A 150 11.42 -20.87 -6.50
C ARG A 150 12.01 -19.70 -7.28
N LEU A 151 11.63 -18.46 -6.95
CA LEU A 151 12.16 -17.27 -7.60
C LEU A 151 13.60 -16.99 -7.13
N THR A 152 14.41 -16.42 -8.02
CA THR A 152 15.78 -15.97 -7.70
C THR A 152 15.86 -14.45 -7.67
N VAL A 153 16.93 -13.92 -7.08
CA VAL A 153 17.24 -12.47 -7.01
C VAL A 153 17.18 -11.77 -8.38
N ALA A 154 17.60 -12.44 -9.45
CA ALA A 154 17.54 -11.91 -10.82
C ALA A 154 16.12 -11.54 -11.28
N HIS A 155 15.08 -12.09 -10.65
CA HIS A 155 13.68 -11.82 -10.99
C HIS A 155 13.11 -10.55 -10.35
N ILE A 156 13.87 -9.87 -9.49
CA ILE A 156 13.44 -8.63 -8.83
C ILE A 156 14.07 -7.41 -9.52
N PRO A 157 13.30 -6.32 -9.74
CA PRO A 157 13.86 -5.05 -10.18
C PRO A 157 14.90 -4.52 -9.18
N ARG A 158 16.12 -4.29 -9.64
CA ARG A 158 17.21 -3.79 -8.80
C ARG A 158 17.43 -2.31 -9.06
N ARG A 159 17.62 -1.53 -8.00
CA ARG A 159 18.12 -0.16 -8.14
C ARG A 159 19.63 -0.23 -8.37
N PRO A 160 20.18 0.50 -9.36
CA PRO A 160 21.61 0.57 -9.55
C PRO A 160 22.27 1.11 -8.27
N PRO A 161 23.40 0.55 -7.84
CA PRO A 161 24.05 1.00 -6.63
C PRO A 161 24.58 2.43 -6.84
N ILE A 162 24.32 3.30 -5.86
CA ILE A 162 24.96 4.62 -5.78
C ILE A 162 26.15 4.56 -4.83
N PHE A 163 27.18 5.35 -5.14
CA PHE A 163 28.47 5.28 -4.45
C PHE A 163 28.86 6.61 -3.84
N VAL A 164 29.57 6.53 -2.71
CA VAL A 164 30.27 7.65 -2.08
C VAL A 164 31.69 7.24 -1.73
N ASP A 165 32.65 8.15 -1.86
CA ASP A 165 34.02 7.94 -1.38
C ASP A 165 34.08 8.00 0.14
N GLN A 166 34.96 7.20 0.74
CA GLN A 166 35.15 7.09 2.20
C GLN A 166 35.34 8.42 2.94
N ASP A 167 35.89 9.42 2.25
CA ASP A 167 36.25 10.72 2.80
C ASP A 167 35.20 11.80 2.52
N GLN A 168 34.15 11.48 1.72
CA GLN A 168 33.01 12.37 1.52
C GLN A 168 32.17 12.47 2.80
N SER A 169 31.55 13.62 3.00
CA SER A 169 30.78 13.89 4.20
C SER A 169 29.41 13.20 4.21
N VAL A 170 28.82 13.06 5.40
CA VAL A 170 27.43 12.64 5.60
C VAL A 170 26.46 13.52 4.79
N ALA A 171 26.70 14.84 4.71
CA ALA A 171 25.87 15.76 3.91
C ALA A 171 25.87 15.39 2.42
N GLU A 172 27.04 15.06 1.88
CA GLU A 172 27.19 14.69 0.47
C GLU A 172 26.56 13.34 0.19
N ALA A 173 26.71 12.37 1.09
CA ALA A 173 25.99 11.09 1.01
C ALA A 173 24.47 11.29 1.02
N ALA A 174 23.94 12.11 1.93
CA ALA A 174 22.51 12.45 2.00
C ALA A 174 22.01 13.13 0.73
N ARG A 175 22.80 14.07 0.18
CA ARG A 175 22.47 14.76 -1.08
C ARG A 175 22.42 13.79 -2.25
N ILE A 176 23.42 12.93 -2.41
CA ILE A 176 23.49 11.93 -3.49
C ILE A 176 22.33 10.94 -3.37
N MET A 177 22.00 10.48 -2.16
CA MET A 177 20.83 9.65 -1.88
C MET A 177 19.53 10.34 -2.33
N THR A 178 19.36 11.61 -1.97
CA THR A 178 18.16 12.41 -2.31
C THR A 178 18.03 12.61 -3.82
N GLU A 179 19.10 13.04 -4.50
CA GLU A 179 19.12 13.28 -5.95
C GLU A 179 18.87 12.00 -6.74
N SER A 180 19.42 10.88 -6.27
CA SER A 180 19.29 9.57 -6.90
C SER A 180 18.04 8.80 -6.48
N ARG A 181 17.21 9.37 -5.59
CA ARG A 181 16.04 8.72 -4.97
C ARG A 181 16.36 7.34 -4.39
N SER A 182 17.50 7.22 -3.71
CA SER A 182 17.95 5.97 -3.07
C SER A 182 18.04 6.15 -1.56
N SER A 183 17.62 5.13 -0.82
CA SER A 183 17.62 5.13 0.65
C SER A 183 18.95 4.64 1.27
N SER A 184 19.92 4.29 0.41
CA SER A 184 21.25 3.82 0.80
C SER A 184 22.31 4.05 -0.28
N CYS A 185 23.58 4.09 0.12
CA CYS A 185 24.73 4.20 -0.78
C CYS A 185 25.89 3.32 -0.31
N LEU A 186 26.64 2.78 -1.26
CA LEU A 186 27.84 1.99 -1.01
C LEU A 186 29.05 2.92 -0.82
N VAL A 187 29.87 2.64 0.19
CA VAL A 187 31.08 3.40 0.49
C VAL A 187 32.27 2.74 -0.17
N ARG A 188 33.02 3.48 -0.96
CA ARG A 188 34.22 3.00 -1.65
C ARG A 188 35.49 3.60 -1.09
N ARG A 189 36.58 2.82 -1.15
CA ARG A 189 37.96 3.26 -0.94
C ARG A 189 38.78 2.81 -2.14
N GLY A 190 38.97 3.73 -3.09
CA GLY A 190 39.47 3.38 -4.42
C GLY A 190 38.46 2.49 -5.15
N GLU A 191 38.90 1.32 -5.61
CA GLU A 191 38.02 0.33 -6.28
C GLU A 191 37.31 -0.62 -5.30
N ALA A 192 37.71 -0.63 -4.02
CA ALA A 192 37.12 -1.55 -3.03
C ALA A 192 35.86 -0.94 -2.39
N ILE A 193 34.79 -1.73 -2.29
CA ILE A 193 33.61 -1.36 -1.49
C ILE A 193 33.82 -1.81 -0.06
N ILE A 194 33.79 -0.85 0.87
CA ILE A 194 34.17 -1.05 2.27
C ILE A 194 32.99 -0.97 3.24
N GLY A 195 31.80 -0.57 2.76
CA GLY A 195 30.61 -0.51 3.61
C GLY A 195 29.38 0.05 2.89
N ILE A 196 28.30 0.21 3.64
CA ILE A 196 27.04 0.80 3.20
C ILE A 196 26.57 1.84 4.22
N ILE A 197 26.01 2.94 3.74
CA ILE A 197 25.33 3.96 4.54
C ILE A 197 23.86 3.96 4.15
N THR A 198 22.99 4.05 5.13
CA THR A 198 21.55 4.16 4.98
C THR A 198 21.04 5.47 5.58
N GLU A 199 19.82 5.88 5.23
CA GLU A 199 19.16 7.03 5.88
C GLU A 199 19.14 6.91 7.41
N ARG A 200 19.03 5.69 7.95
CA ARG A 200 19.07 5.44 9.40
C ARG A 200 20.43 5.80 10.00
N ASP A 201 21.53 5.48 9.30
CA ASP A 201 22.88 5.78 9.75
C ASP A 201 23.11 7.29 9.77
N ILE A 202 22.58 8.01 8.76
CA ILE A 202 22.59 9.47 8.68
C ILE A 202 21.80 10.08 9.83
N VAL A 203 20.55 9.65 10.04
CA VAL A 203 19.70 10.15 11.14
C VAL A 203 20.34 9.85 12.49
N SER A 204 20.92 8.66 12.67
CA SER A 204 21.63 8.29 13.90
C SER A 204 22.84 9.19 14.14
N ALA A 205 23.64 9.47 13.11
CA ALA A 205 24.83 10.32 13.21
C ALA A 205 24.49 11.77 13.56
N VAL A 206 23.36 12.30 13.09
CA VAL A 206 22.92 13.67 13.38
C VAL A 206 22.28 13.76 14.78
N SER A 207 21.57 12.70 15.22
CA SER A 207 20.85 12.69 16.50
C SER A 207 21.77 12.64 17.72
N THR A 208 22.98 12.07 17.60
CA THR A 208 23.95 11.98 18.71
C THR A 208 24.55 13.33 19.10
N VAL A 209 24.42 14.37 18.28
CA VAL A 209 25.00 15.71 18.55
C VAL A 209 23.99 16.66 19.22
N ALA A 210 22.70 16.43 19.06
CA ALA A 210 21.65 17.27 19.66
C ALA A 210 21.49 17.07 21.19
N ALA A 211 22.22 16.13 21.79
CA ALA A 211 22.10 15.78 23.21
C ALA A 211 22.99 16.60 24.17
N THR A 212 23.58 17.72 23.72
CA THR A 212 24.37 18.61 24.59
C THR A 212 23.57 19.87 24.93
N PRO A 213 23.30 20.20 26.21
CA PRO A 213 22.47 21.34 26.56
C PRO A 213 23.16 22.67 26.19
N PRO A 214 22.42 23.71 25.74
CA PRO A 214 23.01 25.01 25.41
C PRO A 214 23.45 25.75 26.69
N ASP A 215 24.71 26.19 26.69
CA ASP A 215 25.35 26.97 27.75
C ASP A 215 24.55 28.22 28.16
N MET A 216 24.44 28.44 29.47
CA MET A 216 23.93 29.65 30.10
C MET A 216 24.80 30.88 29.72
N PRO A 217 24.23 32.11 29.65
CA PRO A 217 24.98 33.30 29.25
C PRO A 217 25.97 33.78 30.34
N PRO A 218 27.09 34.41 29.96
CA PRO A 218 28.13 34.80 30.91
C PRO A 218 27.73 36.07 31.69
N GLY A 219 27.89 36.02 33.02
CA GLY A 219 27.83 37.21 33.89
C GLY A 219 29.09 38.09 33.75
N PRO A 220 29.03 39.38 34.13
CA PRO A 220 30.08 40.34 33.80
C PRO A 220 31.32 40.16 34.69
N ALA A 221 32.47 40.44 34.07
CA ALA A 221 33.80 40.26 34.61
C ALA A 221 34.15 41.20 35.78
N SER A 222 34.91 40.66 36.73
CA SER A 222 35.76 41.43 37.65
C SER A 222 37.21 40.96 37.52
N PRO A 223 38.21 41.85 37.47
CA PRO A 223 39.61 41.47 37.33
C PRO A 223 40.30 41.44 38.69
N GLU A 224 41.07 40.39 39.01
CA GLU A 224 42.34 40.53 39.75
C GLU A 224 43.17 39.23 39.82
N ARG A 225 44.45 39.42 39.48
CA ARG A 225 45.69 38.65 39.73
C ARG A 225 45.59 37.51 40.77
N THR A 226 46.21 36.34 40.57
CA THR A 226 47.67 36.14 40.74
C THR A 226 48.12 34.72 40.34
N LYS A 227 49.43 34.62 40.05
CA LYS A 227 50.22 33.48 39.53
C LYS A 227 50.17 32.20 40.39
N SER A 228 50.17 31.03 39.74
CA SER A 228 50.91 29.84 40.18
C SER A 228 50.89 28.74 39.10
N ALA A 229 51.94 27.92 39.09
CA ALA A 229 52.41 27.04 38.03
C ALA A 229 51.56 25.78 37.78
N GLY A 230 51.72 25.23 36.57
CA GLY A 230 51.74 23.78 36.38
C GLY A 230 50.74 23.20 35.37
N LYS A 231 51.32 22.58 34.35
CA LYS A 231 50.79 21.50 33.49
C LYS A 231 49.84 21.89 32.36
N THR A 232 50.38 21.73 31.16
CA THR A 232 49.66 21.50 29.90
C THR A 232 48.69 20.32 30.05
N SER A 233 47.40 20.58 29.93
CA SER A 233 46.37 19.56 29.68
C SER A 233 46.11 19.48 28.17
N PRO A 234 46.24 18.31 27.54
CA PRO A 234 45.74 18.08 26.19
C PRO A 234 44.26 17.71 26.26
N GLY A 235 43.41 18.32 25.42
CA GLY A 235 42.02 17.87 25.27
C GLY A 235 41.01 18.99 25.12
N SER A 236 41.17 19.86 24.11
CA SER A 236 40.02 20.55 23.54
C SER A 236 39.25 19.54 22.67
N THR A 237 38.21 18.93 23.22
CA THR A 237 37.28 18.10 22.46
C THR A 237 36.56 19.00 21.45
N MET A 238 36.98 18.95 20.18
CA MET A 238 36.25 19.61 19.09
C MET A 238 34.83 19.07 19.06
N ILE A 239 33.84 19.96 19.05
CA ILE A 239 32.47 19.64 18.68
C ILE A 239 32.50 19.25 17.20
N ARG A 240 32.50 17.95 16.89
CA ARG A 240 32.44 17.46 15.50
C ARG A 240 31.07 17.79 14.93
N ASN A 241 31.04 18.56 13.84
CA ASN A 241 29.82 18.80 13.09
C ASN A 241 29.41 17.48 12.39
N PRO A 242 28.29 16.84 12.77
CA PRO A 242 27.93 15.50 12.30
C PRO A 242 27.65 15.47 10.80
N VAL A 243 27.31 16.62 10.22
CA VAL A 243 27.07 16.78 8.79
C VAL A 243 28.37 16.73 7.99
N LEU A 244 29.50 17.09 8.62
CA LEU A 244 30.84 17.07 8.01
C LEU A 244 31.61 15.77 8.32
N THR A 245 31.03 14.84 9.07
CA THR A 245 31.66 13.56 9.40
C THR A 245 31.91 12.75 8.12
N PRO A 246 33.10 12.13 7.95
CA PRO A 246 33.37 11.27 6.80
C PRO A 246 32.47 10.04 6.75
N ALA A 247 32.11 9.61 5.54
CA ALA A 247 31.24 8.48 5.25
C ALA A 247 31.70 7.18 5.95
N HIS A 248 33.01 6.90 5.95
CA HIS A 248 33.54 5.68 6.56
C HIS A 248 33.39 5.61 8.08
N GLU A 249 33.17 6.74 8.77
CA GLU A 249 32.97 6.76 10.22
C GLU A 249 31.55 6.34 10.64
N ILE A 250 30.56 6.46 9.73
CA ILE A 250 29.15 6.14 9.99
C ILE A 250 28.65 4.91 9.23
N MET A 251 29.46 4.37 8.32
CA MET A 251 29.07 3.24 7.49
C MET A 251 28.97 1.95 8.31
N SER A 252 28.10 1.05 7.85
CA SER A 252 28.13 -0.36 8.25
C SER A 252 29.19 -1.10 7.44
N PRO A 253 30.25 -1.66 8.07
CA PRO A 253 31.39 -2.27 7.35
C PRO A 253 31.09 -3.68 6.80
N SER A 254 29.99 -4.31 7.23
CA SER A 254 29.63 -5.67 6.83
C SER A 254 28.57 -5.65 5.73
N LEU A 255 29.01 -5.66 4.47
CA LEU A 255 28.13 -5.81 3.32
C LEU A 255 27.55 -7.22 3.31
N VAL A 256 26.24 -7.34 3.55
CA VAL A 256 25.56 -8.62 3.35
C VAL A 256 25.10 -8.69 1.91
N THR A 257 25.76 -9.57 1.15
CA THR A 257 25.54 -9.71 -0.29
C THR A 257 24.55 -10.84 -0.60
N VAL A 258 24.08 -10.88 -1.84
CA VAL A 258 23.27 -11.96 -2.40
C VAL A 258 23.58 -12.13 -3.88
N GLY A 259 23.75 -13.38 -4.34
CA GLY A 259 24.03 -13.66 -5.75
C GLY A 259 22.76 -13.56 -6.59
N GLU A 260 22.88 -13.22 -7.87
CA GLU A 260 21.73 -13.05 -8.77
C GLU A 260 20.90 -14.35 -8.94
N ASN A 261 21.57 -15.49 -8.87
CA ASN A 261 20.94 -16.82 -9.00
C ASN A 261 20.46 -17.40 -7.66
N GLU A 262 20.66 -16.68 -6.55
CA GLU A 262 20.21 -17.13 -5.23
C GLU A 262 18.70 -16.99 -5.08
N LEU A 263 18.06 -17.91 -4.35
CA LEU A 263 16.62 -17.91 -4.15
C LEU A 263 16.17 -16.69 -3.32
N LEU A 264 15.02 -16.10 -3.68
CA LEU A 264 14.44 -14.98 -2.95
C LEU A 264 14.10 -15.32 -1.51
N PHE A 265 13.69 -16.57 -1.25
CA PHE A 265 13.48 -17.05 0.12
C PHE A 265 14.78 -17.06 0.92
N GLU A 266 15.92 -17.40 0.32
CA GLU A 266 17.23 -17.39 0.97
C GLU A 266 17.70 -15.95 1.24
N ALA A 267 17.49 -15.06 0.28
CA ALA A 267 17.71 -13.62 0.42
C ALA A 267 16.86 -13.04 1.58
N PHE A 268 15.56 -13.32 1.60
CA PHE A 268 14.65 -12.88 2.66
C PHE A 268 15.04 -13.47 4.02
N SER A 269 15.33 -14.77 4.08
CA SER A 269 15.81 -15.43 5.30
C SER A 269 17.10 -14.79 5.81
N ARG A 270 18.00 -14.38 4.91
CA ARG A 270 19.24 -13.70 5.26
C ARG A 270 18.98 -12.31 5.84
N MET A 271 18.02 -11.56 5.30
CA MET A 271 17.57 -10.28 5.88
C MET A 271 17.05 -10.47 7.30
N VAL A 272 16.16 -11.44 7.51
CA VAL A 272 15.57 -11.76 8.83
C VAL A 272 16.65 -12.17 9.83
N ARG A 273 17.48 -13.18 9.51
CA ARG A 273 18.55 -13.70 10.39
C ARG A 273 19.60 -12.65 10.79
N ARG A 274 19.78 -11.61 9.97
CA ARG A 274 20.78 -10.56 10.19
C ARG A 274 20.15 -9.27 10.76
N GLY A 275 18.83 -9.21 10.91
CA GLY A 275 18.11 -8.00 11.36
C GLY A 275 18.27 -6.80 10.41
N ILE A 276 18.51 -7.05 9.12
CA ILE A 276 18.76 -6.03 8.10
C ILE A 276 17.61 -6.00 7.10
N ARG A 277 17.33 -4.83 6.53
CA ARG A 277 16.25 -4.64 5.53
C ARG A 277 16.75 -4.55 4.09
N ARG A 278 18.05 -4.72 3.86
CA ARG A 278 18.69 -4.54 2.56
C ARG A 278 19.80 -5.56 2.33
N LEU A 279 19.96 -5.98 1.08
CA LEU A 279 21.05 -6.84 0.60
C LEU A 279 21.70 -6.21 -0.63
N VAL A 280 23.01 -6.38 -0.77
CA VAL A 280 23.73 -5.98 -1.98
C VAL A 280 23.72 -7.12 -2.98
N ALA A 281 23.06 -6.94 -4.12
CA ALA A 281 23.12 -7.89 -5.21
C ALA A 281 24.52 -7.85 -5.85
N VAL A 282 25.12 -9.01 -6.07
CA VAL A 282 26.44 -9.13 -6.71
C VAL A 282 26.38 -10.10 -7.89
N ASP A 283 27.18 -9.83 -8.91
CA ASP A 283 27.42 -10.77 -10.02
C ASP A 283 28.35 -11.92 -9.61
N GLU A 284 28.67 -12.80 -10.56
CA GLU A 284 29.57 -13.94 -10.36
C GLU A 284 31.00 -13.53 -9.96
N THR A 285 31.41 -12.30 -10.25
CA THR A 285 32.72 -11.74 -9.88
C THR A 285 32.73 -11.10 -8.49
N GLY A 286 31.56 -11.00 -7.85
CA GLY A 286 31.38 -10.30 -6.57
C GLY A 286 31.19 -8.79 -6.73
N THR A 287 31.02 -8.28 -7.96
CA THR A 287 30.80 -6.87 -8.22
C THR A 287 29.35 -6.50 -7.90
N PRO A 288 29.10 -5.42 -7.13
CA PRO A 288 27.74 -4.98 -6.84
C PRO A 288 26.96 -4.59 -8.10
N THR A 289 25.84 -5.27 -8.35
CA THR A 289 24.92 -4.99 -9.46
C THR A 289 23.68 -4.23 -9.03
N GLY A 290 23.42 -4.13 -7.72
CA GLY A 290 22.31 -3.36 -7.17
C GLY A 290 22.11 -3.55 -5.67
N VAL A 291 21.10 -2.88 -5.15
CA VAL A 291 20.61 -3.07 -3.77
C VAL A 291 19.16 -3.57 -3.82
N ILE A 292 18.85 -4.57 -3.01
CA ILE A 292 17.51 -5.16 -2.85
C ILE A 292 17.00 -4.81 -1.46
N GLU A 293 15.78 -4.29 -1.38
CA GLU A 293 15.12 -3.93 -0.12
C GLU A 293 14.08 -5.01 0.29
N GLU A 294 13.77 -5.11 1.58
CA GLU A 294 12.78 -6.06 2.13
C GLU A 294 11.40 -5.93 1.43
N GLY A 295 10.98 -4.70 1.10
CA GLY A 295 9.75 -4.44 0.35
C GLY A 295 9.77 -4.99 -1.08
N ASP A 296 10.93 -5.00 -1.74
CA ASP A 296 11.08 -5.56 -3.08
C ASP A 296 10.83 -7.08 -3.05
N LEU A 297 11.34 -7.76 -2.00
CA LEU A 297 11.12 -9.19 -1.78
C LEU A 297 9.67 -9.52 -1.45
N LEU A 298 9.03 -8.76 -0.55
CA LEU A 298 7.65 -9.01 -0.14
C LEU A 298 6.64 -8.75 -1.27
N SER A 299 6.95 -7.83 -2.19
CA SER A 299 6.14 -7.57 -3.40
C SER A 299 6.19 -8.71 -4.44
N SER A 300 7.10 -9.67 -4.30
CA SER A 300 7.35 -10.74 -5.29
C SER A 300 6.56 -12.05 -5.06
N ARG A 301 5.63 -12.09 -4.09
CA ARG A 301 4.78 -13.24 -3.71
C ARG A 301 3.65 -13.61 -4.71
N GLY A 302 3.84 -13.47 -6.02
CA GLY A 302 2.74 -13.73 -6.97
C GLY A 302 1.65 -12.65 -6.97
N GLU A 303 1.87 -11.57 -6.24
CA GLU A 303 0.95 -10.43 -6.11
C GLU A 303 1.57 -9.16 -6.70
N ASN A 304 2.63 -9.35 -7.50
CA ASN A 304 3.14 -8.31 -8.37
C ASN A 304 2.13 -8.08 -9.50
N PRO A 305 1.69 -6.83 -9.75
CA PRO A 305 0.71 -6.54 -10.79
C PRO A 305 1.12 -7.01 -12.20
N VAL A 306 2.42 -7.06 -12.49
CA VAL A 306 2.96 -7.56 -13.77
C VAL A 306 2.72 -9.07 -13.90
N GLN A 307 2.89 -9.83 -12.82
CA GLN A 307 2.65 -11.28 -12.81
C GLN A 307 1.15 -11.59 -12.87
N LEU A 308 0.32 -10.88 -12.12
CA LEU A 308 -1.15 -11.00 -12.20
C LEU A 308 -1.63 -10.71 -13.61
N SER A 309 -1.15 -9.62 -14.21
CA SER A 309 -1.43 -9.26 -15.59
C SER A 309 -1.08 -10.38 -16.57
N ALA A 310 0.13 -10.97 -16.46
CA ALA A 310 0.55 -12.08 -17.32
C ALA A 310 -0.25 -13.38 -17.06
N ALA A 311 -0.65 -13.64 -15.82
CA ALA A 311 -1.46 -14.79 -15.46
C ALA A 311 -2.89 -14.68 -16.00
N ILE A 312 -3.49 -13.49 -15.95
CA ILE A 312 -4.81 -13.20 -16.55
C ILE A 312 -4.77 -13.51 -18.04
N SER A 313 -3.76 -13.03 -18.76
CA SER A 313 -3.64 -13.29 -20.21
C SER A 313 -3.51 -14.77 -20.57
N ARG A 314 -3.02 -15.62 -19.65
CA ARG A 314 -2.87 -17.07 -19.85
C ARG A 314 -4.01 -17.90 -19.27
N ALA A 315 -4.95 -17.31 -18.56
CA ALA A 315 -6.05 -18.05 -17.93
C ALA A 315 -6.86 -18.80 -19.01
N GLU A 316 -7.11 -20.09 -18.79
CA GLU A 316 -7.78 -20.96 -19.76
C GLU A 316 -9.27 -21.13 -19.49
N ASP A 317 -9.72 -20.77 -18.29
CA ASP A 317 -11.11 -20.95 -17.85
C ASP A 317 -11.57 -19.88 -16.85
N VAL A 318 -12.88 -19.89 -16.57
CA VAL A 318 -13.53 -18.96 -15.64
C VAL A 318 -13.05 -19.17 -14.19
N PRO A 319 -12.89 -20.41 -13.66
CA PRO A 319 -12.32 -20.63 -12.33
C PRO A 319 -10.93 -20.03 -12.12
N ALA A 320 -10.03 -20.09 -13.10
CA ALA A 320 -8.70 -19.47 -13.02
C ALA A 320 -8.81 -17.94 -12.91
N LEU A 321 -9.71 -17.32 -13.69
CA LEU A 321 -9.98 -15.88 -13.60
C LEU A 321 -10.57 -15.50 -12.23
N ALA A 322 -11.44 -16.33 -11.65
CA ALA A 322 -11.98 -16.13 -10.30
C ALA A 322 -10.88 -16.13 -9.22
N GLY A 323 -9.94 -17.08 -9.31
CA GLY A 323 -8.77 -17.10 -8.43
C GLY A 323 -7.92 -15.83 -8.55
N LEU A 324 -7.68 -15.36 -9.77
CA LEU A 324 -6.92 -14.12 -10.02
C LEU A 324 -7.65 -12.86 -9.55
N PHE A 325 -8.98 -12.81 -9.67
CA PHE A 325 -9.80 -11.73 -9.13
C PHE A 325 -9.64 -11.63 -7.60
N GLU A 326 -9.68 -12.75 -6.89
CA GLU A 326 -9.41 -12.77 -5.44
C GLU A 326 -7.98 -12.35 -5.09
N HIS A 327 -7.00 -12.60 -5.97
CA HIS A 327 -5.63 -12.10 -5.79
C HIS A 327 -5.57 -10.57 -5.91
N ILE A 328 -6.26 -9.99 -6.90
CA ILE A 328 -6.39 -8.54 -7.06
C ILE A 328 -7.05 -7.92 -5.83
N ARG A 329 -8.10 -8.55 -5.28
CA ARG A 329 -8.76 -8.06 -4.06
C ARG A 329 -7.81 -8.02 -2.87
N ARG A 330 -7.01 -9.09 -2.65
CA ARG A 330 -6.00 -9.11 -1.57
C ARG A 330 -4.89 -8.09 -1.78
N MET A 331 -4.40 -7.95 -3.01
CA MET A 331 -3.43 -6.90 -3.37
C MET A 331 -4.00 -5.51 -3.05
N THR A 332 -5.25 -5.25 -3.43
CA THR A 332 -5.95 -4.00 -3.15
C THR A 332 -6.05 -3.74 -1.65
N MET A 333 -6.50 -4.72 -0.87
CA MET A 333 -6.63 -4.57 0.60
C MET A 333 -5.30 -4.26 1.28
N ARG A 334 -4.17 -4.82 0.81
CA ARG A 334 -2.85 -4.50 1.35
C ARG A 334 -2.37 -3.12 0.95
N GLY A 335 -2.60 -2.71 -0.30
CA GLY A 335 -2.30 -1.34 -0.72
C GLY A 335 -3.03 -0.31 0.15
N VAL A 336 -4.23 -0.62 0.62
CA VAL A 336 -4.96 0.20 1.60
C VAL A 336 -4.27 0.22 2.96
N ASP A 337 -3.74 -0.90 3.44
CA ASP A 337 -3.04 -0.99 4.73
C ASP A 337 -1.67 -0.28 4.71
N GLU A 338 -1.05 -0.23 3.54
CA GLU A 338 0.20 0.50 3.27
C GLU A 338 -0.05 2.00 2.97
N ASP A 339 -1.29 2.47 3.14
CA ASP A 339 -1.73 3.84 2.86
C ASP A 339 -1.35 4.32 1.43
N ILE A 340 -1.35 3.40 0.45
CA ILE A 340 -1.18 3.76 -0.96
C ILE A 340 -2.32 4.69 -1.37
N PRO A 341 -2.03 5.82 -2.05
CA PRO A 341 -3.06 6.73 -2.52
C PRO A 341 -4.14 6.03 -3.34
N ALA A 342 -5.41 6.28 -3.02
CA ALA A 342 -6.54 5.61 -3.66
C ALA A 342 -6.55 5.78 -5.19
N GLU A 343 -6.13 6.93 -5.74
CA GLU A 343 -6.06 7.08 -7.21
C GLU A 343 -5.12 6.06 -7.85
N ASN A 344 -3.92 5.89 -7.31
CA ASN A 344 -2.92 4.96 -7.85
C ASN A 344 -3.43 3.52 -7.76
N LEU A 345 -4.02 3.17 -6.62
CA LEU A 345 -4.58 1.85 -6.39
C LEU A 345 -5.75 1.58 -7.34
N GLY A 346 -6.67 2.54 -7.49
CA GLY A 346 -7.83 2.39 -8.35
C GLY A 346 -7.48 2.24 -9.82
N ARG A 347 -6.51 3.01 -10.32
CA ARG A 347 -6.03 2.90 -11.71
C ARG A 347 -5.44 1.51 -11.99
N LEU A 348 -4.65 0.99 -11.05
CA LEU A 348 -4.04 -0.33 -11.17
C LEU A 348 -5.09 -1.45 -11.15
N VAL A 349 -6.04 -1.37 -10.23
CA VAL A 349 -7.13 -2.34 -10.08
C VAL A 349 -8.00 -2.36 -11.33
N SER A 350 -8.40 -1.19 -11.84
CA SER A 350 -9.14 -1.07 -13.10
C SER A 350 -8.41 -1.72 -14.27
N GLU A 351 -7.10 -1.50 -14.42
CA GLU A 351 -6.31 -2.11 -15.49
C GLU A 351 -6.28 -3.65 -15.40
N LEU A 352 -6.24 -4.21 -14.20
CA LEU A 352 -6.29 -5.66 -14.00
C LEU A 352 -7.71 -6.22 -14.22
N HIS A 353 -8.75 -5.50 -13.77
CA HIS A 353 -10.14 -5.87 -14.05
C HIS A 353 -10.46 -5.85 -15.55
N ASP A 354 -10.00 -4.82 -16.27
CA ASP A 354 -10.13 -4.74 -17.73
C ASP A 354 -9.56 -5.99 -18.40
N ARG A 355 -8.38 -6.44 -17.96
CA ARG A 355 -7.74 -7.65 -18.50
C ARG A 355 -8.54 -8.91 -18.20
N ILE A 356 -9.14 -9.02 -17.01
CA ILE A 356 -10.04 -10.13 -16.68
C ILE A 356 -11.26 -10.10 -17.61
N MET A 357 -11.88 -8.93 -17.76
CA MET A 357 -13.06 -8.74 -18.61
C MET A 357 -12.76 -9.03 -20.08
N ALA A 358 -11.59 -8.62 -20.57
CA ALA A 358 -11.13 -8.89 -21.94
C ALA A 358 -10.85 -10.37 -22.16
N ARG A 359 -10.10 -11.00 -21.25
CA ARG A 359 -9.81 -12.44 -21.35
C ARG A 359 -11.09 -13.26 -21.26
N LEU A 360 -12.00 -12.89 -20.38
CA LEU A 360 -13.30 -13.54 -20.27
C LEU A 360 -14.08 -13.43 -21.58
N ALA A 361 -14.08 -12.25 -22.21
CA ALA A 361 -14.75 -12.04 -23.49
C ALA A 361 -14.18 -12.98 -24.56
N GLU A 362 -12.86 -13.20 -24.61
CA GLU A 362 -12.24 -14.18 -25.51
C GLU A 362 -12.67 -15.62 -25.22
N LEU A 363 -12.72 -16.01 -23.94
CA LEU A 363 -13.08 -17.36 -23.50
C LEU A 363 -14.54 -17.71 -23.82
N VAL A 364 -15.44 -16.73 -23.78
CA VAL A 364 -16.89 -16.93 -23.99
C VAL A 364 -17.40 -16.42 -25.34
N ALA A 365 -16.55 -15.75 -26.14
CA ALA A 365 -16.93 -15.26 -27.47
C ALA A 365 -17.48 -16.40 -28.34
N PRO A 366 -18.48 -16.14 -29.20
CA PRO A 366 -18.97 -17.14 -30.16
C PRO A 366 -17.84 -17.63 -31.06
N GLU A 367 -17.82 -18.93 -31.40
CA GLU A 367 -16.76 -19.51 -32.26
C GLU A 367 -16.63 -18.77 -33.60
N SER A 368 -17.75 -18.32 -34.17
CA SER A 368 -17.80 -17.58 -35.43
C SER A 368 -17.15 -16.20 -35.38
N ASP A 369 -16.85 -15.68 -34.18
CA ASP A 369 -16.25 -14.37 -33.93
C ASP A 369 -15.00 -14.51 -33.05
N ARG A 370 -14.27 -15.62 -33.18
CA ARG A 370 -12.93 -15.82 -32.59
C ARG A 370 -11.85 -15.65 -33.67
N PRO A 371 -10.95 -14.65 -33.55
CA PRO A 371 -10.88 -13.64 -32.50
C PRO A 371 -11.98 -12.56 -32.61
N PRO A 372 -12.40 -11.92 -31.48
CA PRO A 372 -13.41 -10.88 -31.46
C PRO A 372 -13.14 -9.75 -32.45
N GLY A 373 -14.01 -9.57 -33.44
CA GLY A 373 -13.84 -8.54 -34.47
C GLY A 373 -15.12 -7.82 -34.87
N THR A 374 -16.29 -8.38 -34.53
CA THR A 374 -17.59 -7.82 -34.95
C THR A 374 -18.37 -7.16 -33.82
N PHE A 375 -17.76 -6.99 -32.64
CA PHE A 375 -18.29 -6.20 -31.54
C PHE A 375 -17.20 -5.45 -30.81
N CYS A 376 -17.61 -4.51 -29.95
CA CYS A 376 -16.79 -3.91 -28.91
C CYS A 376 -17.51 -4.06 -27.58
N LEU A 377 -16.83 -4.65 -26.59
CA LEU A 377 -17.23 -4.59 -25.20
C LEU A 377 -16.65 -3.31 -24.60
N ALA A 378 -17.53 -2.46 -24.08
CA ALA A 378 -17.15 -1.23 -23.40
C ALA A 378 -17.56 -1.29 -21.93
N VAL A 379 -16.72 -0.72 -21.07
CA VAL A 379 -17.02 -0.47 -19.66
C VAL A 379 -17.42 0.99 -19.47
N LEU A 380 -18.27 1.25 -18.50
CA LEU A 380 -18.86 2.57 -18.23
C LEU A 380 -18.58 3.01 -16.80
N GLY A 381 -19.04 4.20 -16.43
CA GLY A 381 -19.02 4.66 -15.05
C GLY A 381 -17.62 4.65 -14.44
N SER A 382 -17.49 4.19 -13.19
CA SER A 382 -16.18 4.18 -12.51
C SER A 382 -15.13 3.30 -13.19
N GLU A 383 -15.52 2.22 -13.87
CA GLU A 383 -14.57 1.40 -14.63
C GLU A 383 -14.11 2.13 -15.91
N GLY A 384 -15.04 2.81 -16.59
CA GLY A 384 -14.73 3.69 -17.73
C GLY A 384 -13.76 4.83 -17.38
N ARG A 385 -13.81 5.32 -16.14
CA ARG A 385 -12.90 6.36 -15.59
C ARG A 385 -11.63 5.82 -14.94
N LYS A 386 -11.42 4.50 -14.90
CA LYS A 386 -10.29 3.85 -14.20
C LYS A 386 -10.24 4.15 -12.69
N GLU A 387 -11.39 4.12 -12.04
CA GLU A 387 -11.61 4.49 -10.62
C GLU A 387 -12.30 3.35 -9.83
N GLN A 388 -12.00 2.09 -10.16
CA GLN A 388 -12.57 0.92 -9.47
C GLN A 388 -11.69 0.43 -8.32
N PHE A 389 -12.33 -0.20 -7.33
CA PHE A 389 -11.69 -0.64 -6.09
C PHE A 389 -12.22 -2.02 -5.64
N LEU A 390 -12.72 -2.10 -4.40
CA LEU A 390 -13.13 -3.33 -3.73
C LEU A 390 -14.63 -3.62 -3.88
N ALA A 391 -15.47 -2.58 -3.97
CA ALA A 391 -16.86 -2.70 -4.43
C ALA A 391 -16.93 -2.28 -5.90
N THR A 392 -16.88 -3.25 -6.80
CA THR A 392 -17.05 -3.02 -8.24
C THR A 392 -18.29 -3.76 -8.72
N ASP A 393 -19.30 -3.04 -9.18
CA ASP A 393 -20.37 -3.59 -10.00
C ASP A 393 -19.92 -3.70 -11.47
N GLN A 394 -20.74 -4.34 -12.29
CA GLN A 394 -20.51 -4.48 -13.73
C GLN A 394 -21.40 -3.49 -14.48
N ASP A 395 -20.80 -2.38 -14.93
CA ASP A 395 -21.40 -1.43 -15.87
C ASP A 395 -20.77 -1.64 -17.25
N ASN A 396 -21.48 -2.34 -18.16
CA ASN A 396 -20.96 -2.66 -19.48
C ASN A 396 -21.98 -2.46 -20.61
N ALA A 397 -21.44 -2.18 -21.80
CA ALA A 397 -22.18 -1.99 -23.04
C ALA A 397 -21.55 -2.82 -24.17
N LEU A 398 -22.38 -3.39 -25.01
CA LEU A 398 -21.97 -4.12 -26.21
C LEU A 398 -22.37 -3.32 -27.44
N ILE A 399 -21.38 -2.97 -28.24
CA ILE A 399 -21.55 -2.24 -29.50
C ILE A 399 -21.25 -3.23 -30.61
N ILE A 400 -22.27 -3.63 -31.36
CA ILE A 400 -22.16 -4.63 -32.42
C ILE A 400 -21.94 -3.92 -33.75
N SER A 401 -21.07 -4.46 -34.61
CA SER A 401 -20.92 -3.99 -35.98
C SER A 401 -22.23 -4.17 -36.75
N ASP A 402 -22.64 -3.16 -37.52
CA ASP A 402 -23.83 -3.28 -38.38
C ASP A 402 -23.65 -4.38 -39.45
N ALA A 403 -22.41 -4.77 -39.75
CA ALA A 403 -22.09 -5.87 -40.68
C ALA A 403 -22.48 -7.26 -40.15
N SER A 404 -22.75 -7.40 -38.85
CA SER A 404 -23.10 -8.70 -38.23
C SER A 404 -24.48 -9.24 -38.64
N GLY A 405 -25.37 -8.37 -39.12
CA GLY A 405 -26.72 -8.73 -39.55
C GLY A 405 -27.59 -9.36 -38.45
N PRO A 406 -28.80 -9.86 -38.79
CA PRO A 406 -29.77 -10.38 -37.82
C PRO A 406 -29.32 -11.67 -37.10
N GLN A 407 -28.56 -12.54 -37.77
CA GLN A 407 -28.03 -13.76 -37.14
C GLN A 407 -26.97 -13.45 -36.07
N GLY A 408 -26.23 -12.33 -36.22
CA GLY A 408 -25.33 -11.82 -35.20
C GLY A 408 -26.05 -11.44 -33.90
N GLU A 409 -27.26 -10.87 -33.98
CA GLU A 409 -28.02 -10.40 -32.80
C GLU A 409 -28.40 -11.54 -31.84
N ALA A 410 -28.80 -12.70 -32.39
CA ALA A 410 -29.08 -13.90 -31.59
C ALA A 410 -27.81 -14.48 -30.95
N SER A 411 -26.70 -14.52 -31.70
CA SER A 411 -25.39 -14.96 -31.21
C SER A 411 -24.88 -14.08 -30.06
N PHE A 412 -24.98 -12.75 -30.20
CA PHE A 412 -24.57 -11.80 -29.16
C PHE A 412 -25.48 -11.81 -27.93
N THR A 413 -26.74 -12.23 -28.09
CA THR A 413 -27.64 -12.46 -26.95
C THR A 413 -27.16 -13.64 -26.09
N ALA A 414 -26.80 -14.76 -26.71
CA ALA A 414 -26.26 -15.91 -25.99
C ALA A 414 -24.91 -15.58 -25.35
N PHE A 415 -24.01 -14.93 -26.09
CA PHE A 415 -22.72 -14.43 -25.58
C PHE A 415 -22.91 -13.56 -24.33
N ALA A 416 -23.79 -12.55 -24.39
CA ALA A 416 -24.01 -11.64 -23.29
C ALA A 416 -24.51 -12.37 -22.03
N GLY A 417 -25.43 -13.32 -22.19
CA GLY A 417 -25.91 -14.15 -21.09
C GLY A 417 -24.78 -14.96 -20.44
N GLN A 418 -23.96 -15.65 -21.25
CA GLN A 418 -22.83 -16.43 -20.75
C GLN A 418 -21.77 -15.55 -20.07
N TYR A 419 -21.45 -14.40 -20.67
CA TYR A 419 -20.48 -13.44 -20.15
C TYR A 419 -20.88 -12.90 -18.78
N ILE A 420 -22.14 -12.44 -18.61
CA ILE A 420 -22.63 -11.94 -17.32
C ILE A 420 -22.66 -13.04 -16.26
N GLN A 421 -23.11 -14.25 -16.61
CA GLN A 421 -23.08 -15.38 -15.67
C GLN A 421 -21.64 -15.72 -15.23
N ALA A 422 -20.68 -15.66 -16.15
CA ALA A 422 -19.28 -15.92 -15.82
C ALA A 422 -18.67 -14.80 -14.96
N LEU A 423 -18.99 -13.52 -15.21
CA LEU A 423 -18.57 -12.42 -14.33
C LEU A 423 -19.12 -12.56 -12.91
N LEU A 424 -20.39 -12.98 -12.77
CA LEU A 424 -20.98 -13.30 -11.47
C LEU A 424 -20.21 -14.43 -10.77
N GLY A 425 -19.85 -15.48 -11.52
CA GLY A 425 -19.03 -16.59 -11.01
C GLY A 425 -17.60 -16.21 -10.62
N ILE A 426 -17.02 -15.20 -11.27
CA ILE A 426 -15.70 -14.64 -10.92
C ILE A 426 -15.77 -13.81 -9.63
N GLY A 427 -16.91 -13.19 -9.34
CA GLY A 427 -17.13 -12.39 -8.13
C GLY A 427 -17.47 -10.91 -8.37
N PHE A 428 -17.72 -10.51 -9.62
CA PHE A 428 -18.27 -9.19 -9.93
C PHE A 428 -19.78 -9.18 -9.63
N PRO A 429 -20.29 -8.43 -8.65
CA PRO A 429 -21.73 -8.34 -8.38
C PRO A 429 -22.50 -7.69 -9.54
N PRO A 430 -23.80 -7.99 -9.70
CA PRO A 430 -24.63 -7.37 -10.73
C PRO A 430 -24.81 -5.87 -10.47
N CYS A 431 -24.92 -5.07 -11.54
CA CYS A 431 -25.27 -3.66 -11.40
C CYS A 431 -26.73 -3.51 -10.93
N PRO A 432 -27.00 -2.80 -9.82
CA PRO A 432 -28.36 -2.57 -9.32
C PRO A 432 -29.27 -1.88 -10.35
N ASN A 433 -28.69 -1.08 -11.24
CA ASN A 433 -29.40 -0.35 -12.29
C ASN A 433 -29.53 -1.13 -13.61
N ARG A 434 -29.11 -2.41 -13.65
CA ARG A 434 -29.15 -3.28 -14.84
C ARG A 434 -28.43 -2.71 -16.07
N VAL A 435 -27.29 -2.05 -15.84
CA VAL A 435 -26.36 -1.55 -16.87
C VAL A 435 -25.45 -2.70 -17.32
N MET A 436 -26.04 -3.72 -17.94
CA MET A 436 -25.36 -4.97 -18.26
C MET A 436 -25.73 -5.44 -19.66
N ILE A 437 -24.79 -6.05 -20.39
CA ILE A 437 -24.99 -6.45 -21.79
C ILE A 437 -26.04 -7.54 -22.00
N ASP A 438 -26.48 -8.24 -20.95
CA ASP A 438 -27.62 -9.17 -21.02
C ASP A 438 -28.96 -8.42 -21.16
N ASN A 439 -29.02 -7.15 -20.73
CA ASN A 439 -30.09 -6.21 -20.99
C ASN A 439 -29.99 -5.67 -22.44
N PRO A 440 -31.02 -5.87 -23.30
CA PRO A 440 -31.01 -5.38 -24.68
C PRO A 440 -30.76 -3.88 -24.84
N ALA A 441 -31.13 -3.06 -23.83
CA ALA A 441 -30.86 -1.62 -23.85
C ALA A 441 -29.36 -1.26 -23.84
N TRP A 442 -28.50 -2.21 -23.46
CA TRP A 442 -27.04 -2.07 -23.42
C TRP A 442 -26.34 -2.98 -24.43
N ARG A 443 -27.09 -3.55 -25.38
CA ARG A 443 -26.58 -4.43 -26.44
C ARG A 443 -27.27 -4.11 -27.77
N MET A 444 -26.60 -3.33 -28.60
CA MET A 444 -27.18 -2.85 -29.86
C MET A 444 -26.10 -2.75 -30.95
N THR A 445 -26.54 -2.66 -32.21
CA THR A 445 -25.60 -2.31 -33.30
C THR A 445 -25.18 -0.85 -33.21
N LEU A 446 -24.06 -0.49 -33.84
CA LEU A 446 -23.54 0.88 -33.82
C LEU A 446 -24.57 1.88 -34.34
N SER A 447 -25.27 1.58 -35.44
CA SER A 447 -26.31 2.45 -35.98
C SER A 447 -27.48 2.62 -35.00
N LYS A 448 -27.97 1.52 -34.40
CA LYS A 448 -29.03 1.57 -33.38
C LYS A 448 -28.61 2.37 -32.13
N TRP A 449 -27.34 2.29 -31.74
CA TRP A 449 -26.79 3.11 -30.66
C TRP A 449 -26.83 4.61 -31.00
N MET A 450 -26.48 4.98 -32.24
CA MET A 450 -26.55 6.38 -32.70
C MET A 450 -28.00 6.90 -32.73
N ASP A 451 -28.94 6.10 -33.22
CA ASP A 451 -30.38 6.44 -33.19
C ASP A 451 -30.87 6.63 -31.74
N ASN A 452 -30.50 5.72 -30.83
CA ASN A 452 -30.89 5.80 -29.43
C ASN A 452 -30.29 7.04 -28.72
N VAL A 453 -29.07 7.45 -29.08
CA VAL A 453 -28.48 8.72 -28.60
C VAL A 453 -29.33 9.91 -29.03
N ASP A 454 -29.83 9.91 -30.27
CA ASP A 454 -30.68 10.98 -30.78
C ASP A 454 -32.02 11.06 -30.04
N ASP A 455 -32.66 9.90 -29.85
CA ASP A 455 -33.92 9.79 -29.11
C ASP A 455 -33.77 10.25 -27.66
N MET A 456 -32.69 9.86 -26.98
CA MET A 456 -32.38 10.28 -25.61
C MET A 456 -32.12 11.79 -25.49
N ILE A 457 -31.48 12.39 -26.51
CA ILE A 457 -31.25 13.84 -26.55
C ILE A 457 -32.55 14.58 -26.81
N GLN A 458 -33.45 14.03 -27.64
CA GLN A 458 -34.74 14.62 -27.93
C GLN A 458 -35.69 14.54 -26.72
N SER A 459 -35.72 13.40 -26.01
CA SER A 459 -36.57 13.22 -24.83
C SER A 459 -36.06 14.03 -23.63
N ALA A 460 -34.74 14.05 -23.42
CA ALA A 460 -34.04 14.71 -22.32
C ALA A 460 -34.66 14.43 -20.93
N ASP A 461 -35.25 13.24 -20.75
CA ASP A 461 -35.83 12.81 -19.48
C ASP A 461 -34.77 12.25 -18.52
N GLY A 462 -35.15 12.05 -17.24
CA GLY A 462 -34.22 11.59 -16.20
C GLY A 462 -33.44 10.32 -16.59
N PRO A 463 -34.09 9.23 -17.00
CA PRO A 463 -33.42 8.02 -17.47
C PRO A 463 -32.46 8.25 -18.65
N SER A 464 -32.86 9.07 -19.63
CA SER A 464 -32.04 9.39 -20.80
C SER A 464 -30.78 10.16 -20.40
N ILE A 465 -30.89 11.14 -19.52
CA ILE A 465 -29.76 11.93 -19.01
C ILE A 465 -28.76 11.05 -18.23
N LEU A 466 -29.25 10.08 -17.45
CA LEU A 466 -28.39 9.14 -16.74
C LEU A 466 -27.64 8.22 -17.71
N THR A 467 -28.33 7.65 -18.71
CA THR A 467 -27.71 6.79 -19.72
C THR A 467 -26.68 7.54 -20.55
N LEU A 468 -27.01 8.75 -21.03
CA LEU A 468 -26.06 9.62 -21.73
C LEU A 468 -24.83 9.93 -20.85
N SER A 469 -25.04 10.24 -19.57
CA SER A 469 -23.95 10.48 -18.62
C SER A 469 -23.02 9.27 -18.50
N LEU A 470 -23.57 8.05 -18.39
CA LEU A 470 -22.78 6.82 -18.32
C LEU A 470 -22.01 6.55 -19.61
N LEU A 471 -22.65 6.72 -20.78
CA LEU A 471 -22.02 6.50 -22.09
C LEU A 471 -20.86 7.47 -22.37
N THR A 472 -20.87 8.67 -21.80
CA THR A 472 -19.74 9.62 -21.97
C THR A 472 -18.44 9.13 -21.31
N ASP A 473 -18.54 8.21 -20.34
CA ASP A 473 -17.40 7.54 -19.73
C ASP A 473 -17.00 6.24 -20.45
N ALA A 474 -17.70 5.85 -21.52
CA ALA A 474 -17.49 4.56 -22.15
C ALA A 474 -16.03 4.33 -22.57
N ARG A 475 -15.50 3.14 -22.34
CA ARG A 475 -14.14 2.80 -22.74
C ARG A 475 -14.09 1.37 -23.24
N ALA A 476 -13.49 1.16 -24.41
CA ALA A 476 -13.32 -0.16 -24.98
C ALA A 476 -12.39 -1.02 -24.10
N VAL A 477 -12.76 -2.28 -23.90
CA VAL A 477 -11.99 -3.27 -23.13
C VAL A 477 -11.74 -4.54 -23.96
N ALA A 478 -12.66 -4.93 -24.85
CA ALA A 478 -12.48 -6.09 -25.73
C ALA A 478 -13.16 -5.88 -27.10
N GLY A 479 -12.72 -6.62 -28.12
CA GLY A 479 -13.24 -6.52 -29.48
C GLY A 479 -12.62 -5.36 -30.28
N ASP A 480 -13.36 -4.82 -31.26
CA ASP A 480 -12.91 -3.71 -32.11
C ASP A 480 -13.13 -2.34 -31.41
N PRO A 481 -12.08 -1.68 -30.87
CA PRO A 481 -12.22 -0.40 -30.19
C PRO A 481 -12.71 0.72 -31.10
N SER A 482 -12.63 0.57 -32.44
CA SER A 482 -13.12 1.57 -33.40
C SER A 482 -14.62 1.82 -33.28
N LEU A 483 -15.40 0.80 -32.88
CA LEU A 483 -16.85 0.91 -32.69
C LEU A 483 -17.18 1.83 -31.51
N CYS A 484 -16.50 1.65 -30.37
CA CYS A 484 -16.65 2.52 -29.21
C CYS A 484 -16.17 3.94 -29.52
N ALA A 485 -15.05 4.10 -30.22
CA ALA A 485 -14.55 5.41 -30.62
C ALA A 485 -15.58 6.18 -31.47
N LYS A 486 -16.18 5.54 -32.50
CA LYS A 486 -17.22 6.14 -33.35
C LYS A 486 -18.47 6.52 -32.56
N LEU A 487 -18.96 5.64 -31.69
CA LEU A 487 -20.12 5.94 -30.84
C LEU A 487 -19.84 7.14 -29.94
N ARG A 488 -18.66 7.18 -29.32
CA ARG A 488 -18.27 8.28 -28.44
C ARG A 488 -18.14 9.59 -29.20
N GLU A 489 -17.48 9.60 -30.34
CA GLU A 489 -17.37 10.80 -31.19
C GLU A 489 -18.76 11.36 -31.53
N TYR A 490 -19.67 10.47 -31.95
CA TYR A 490 -21.06 10.83 -32.23
C TYR A 490 -21.77 11.41 -31.01
N LEU A 491 -21.74 10.68 -29.88
CA LEU A 491 -22.34 11.10 -28.61
C LEU A 491 -21.81 12.47 -28.17
N HIS A 492 -20.50 12.66 -28.16
CA HIS A 492 -19.87 13.93 -27.77
C HIS A 492 -20.36 15.09 -28.64
N LYS A 493 -20.38 14.91 -29.97
CA LYS A 493 -20.88 15.93 -30.90
C LYS A 493 -22.35 16.28 -30.65
N ARG A 494 -23.18 15.27 -30.38
CA ARG A 494 -24.61 15.48 -30.14
C ARG A 494 -24.91 16.14 -28.80
N VAL A 495 -24.25 15.71 -27.72
CA VAL A 495 -24.44 16.26 -26.36
C VAL A 495 -23.92 17.70 -26.29
N THR A 496 -22.75 17.99 -26.84
CA THR A 496 -22.19 19.37 -26.89
C THR A 496 -23.07 20.35 -27.66
N SER A 497 -23.82 19.85 -28.64
CA SER A 497 -24.76 20.65 -29.43
C SER A 497 -26.15 20.79 -28.78
N ALA A 498 -26.37 20.22 -27.59
CA ALA A 498 -27.67 20.17 -26.91
C ALA A 498 -27.60 20.83 -25.51
N PRO A 499 -27.70 22.17 -25.39
CA PRO A 499 -27.59 22.87 -24.12
C PRO A 499 -28.58 22.40 -23.03
N VAL A 500 -29.78 21.95 -23.42
CA VAL A 500 -30.79 21.42 -22.50
C VAL A 500 -30.30 20.13 -21.82
N VAL A 501 -29.60 19.26 -22.57
CA VAL A 501 -29.02 18.02 -22.04
C VAL A 501 -27.92 18.34 -21.04
N LEU A 502 -26.99 19.24 -21.39
CA LEU A 502 -25.92 19.70 -20.48
C LEU A 502 -26.50 20.30 -19.19
N LYS A 503 -27.54 21.13 -19.31
CA LYS A 503 -28.25 21.68 -18.14
C LYS A 503 -28.83 20.60 -17.23
N TYR A 504 -29.44 19.56 -17.79
CA TYR A 504 -29.98 18.47 -16.97
C TYR A 504 -28.89 17.55 -16.40
N MET A 505 -27.78 17.35 -17.11
CA MET A 505 -26.60 16.67 -16.57
C MET A 505 -25.98 17.43 -15.39
N ALA A 506 -25.91 18.77 -15.49
CA ALA A 506 -25.46 19.64 -14.40
C ALA A 506 -26.42 19.56 -13.21
N ARG A 507 -27.73 19.59 -13.46
CA ARG A 507 -28.74 19.40 -12.40
C ARG A 507 -28.59 18.05 -11.69
N GLU A 508 -28.20 17.00 -12.40
CA GLU A 508 -27.93 15.70 -11.77
C GLU A 508 -26.71 15.75 -10.84
N ALA A 509 -25.66 16.53 -11.15
CA ALA A 509 -24.53 16.75 -10.24
C ALA A 509 -24.95 17.42 -8.92
N LEU A 510 -26.04 18.18 -8.94
CA LEU A 510 -26.64 18.87 -7.79
C LEU A 510 -27.70 18.04 -7.05
N ARG A 511 -27.98 16.81 -7.51
CA ARG A 511 -29.04 15.96 -6.95
C ARG A 511 -28.84 15.66 -5.46
N PHE A 512 -27.60 15.49 -5.04
CA PHE A 512 -27.25 15.20 -3.65
C PHE A 512 -26.53 16.40 -3.04
N THR A 513 -27.07 16.90 -1.93
CA THR A 513 -26.41 17.93 -1.13
C THR A 513 -25.28 17.28 -0.31
N PRO A 514 -24.08 17.88 -0.27
CA PRO A 514 -22.99 17.40 0.58
C PRO A 514 -23.46 17.29 2.03
N PRO A 515 -23.13 16.19 2.73
CA PRO A 515 -23.63 15.89 4.06
C PRO A 515 -22.97 16.75 5.15
N ILE A 516 -23.13 18.06 5.03
CA ILE A 516 -22.66 19.07 5.97
C ILE A 516 -23.83 20.01 6.28
N GLY A 517 -24.34 19.92 7.50
CA GLY A 517 -25.47 20.68 7.98
C GLY A 517 -25.08 22.07 8.49
N PHE A 518 -26.10 22.83 8.90
CA PHE A 518 -25.90 24.08 9.63
C PHE A 518 -24.99 23.87 10.85
N PHE A 519 -24.10 24.82 11.12
CA PHE A 519 -23.06 24.75 12.16
C PHE A 519 -21.96 23.69 11.96
N ASN A 520 -21.60 23.34 10.71
CA ASN A 520 -20.46 22.48 10.40
C ASN A 520 -20.57 21.03 10.94
N ASN A 521 -21.80 20.54 11.09
CA ASN A 521 -22.09 19.18 11.57
C ASN A 521 -22.26 18.21 10.39
N LEU A 522 -21.70 17.00 10.48
CA LEU A 522 -21.90 15.99 9.45
C LEU A 522 -23.34 15.48 9.46
N VAL A 523 -23.94 15.37 8.28
CA VAL A 523 -25.27 14.77 8.10
C VAL A 523 -25.11 13.27 7.91
N VAL A 524 -25.65 12.51 8.86
CA VAL A 524 -25.64 11.05 8.87
C VAL A 524 -27.06 10.52 8.82
N GLU A 525 -27.22 9.26 8.44
CA GLU A 525 -28.50 8.57 8.49
C GLU A 525 -29.08 8.60 9.92
N ARG A 526 -30.35 9.02 10.04
CA ARG A 526 -30.96 9.35 11.34
C ARG A 526 -31.66 8.15 12.00
N SER A 527 -32.00 7.14 11.21
CA SER A 527 -32.84 6.01 11.62
C SER A 527 -32.53 4.76 10.79
N GLY A 528 -32.97 3.60 11.27
CA GLY A 528 -32.77 2.33 10.58
C GLY A 528 -31.41 1.69 10.87
N PRO A 529 -31.08 0.59 10.17
CA PRO A 529 -29.84 -0.18 10.39
C PRO A 529 -28.58 0.67 10.10
N ASP A 530 -28.70 1.67 9.23
CA ASP A 530 -27.60 2.56 8.84
C ASP A 530 -27.47 3.80 9.73
N LYS A 531 -28.17 3.88 10.86
CA LYS A 531 -28.12 5.05 11.76
C LYS A 531 -26.67 5.41 12.12
N GLY A 532 -26.31 6.67 11.89
CA GLY A 532 -24.97 7.21 12.17
C GLY A 532 -23.98 7.07 11.00
N TRP A 533 -24.33 6.33 9.95
CA TRP A 533 -23.49 6.17 8.76
C TRP A 533 -23.69 7.32 7.76
N LEU A 534 -22.68 7.53 6.92
CA LEU A 534 -22.64 8.56 5.87
C LEU A 534 -22.27 7.91 4.54
N ASP A 535 -23.08 8.12 3.49
CA ASP A 535 -22.77 7.67 2.14
C ASP A 535 -21.80 8.65 1.46
N VAL A 536 -20.51 8.31 1.46
CA VAL A 536 -19.45 9.19 0.94
C VAL A 536 -19.51 9.31 -0.59
N LYS A 537 -20.08 8.29 -1.27
CA LYS A 537 -20.25 8.30 -2.72
C LYS A 537 -21.33 9.29 -3.11
N LYS A 538 -22.54 9.18 -2.54
CA LYS A 538 -23.65 10.08 -2.86
C LYS A 538 -23.35 11.53 -2.48
N GLY A 539 -22.82 11.74 -1.28
CA GLY A 539 -22.64 13.08 -0.71
C GLY A 539 -21.38 13.82 -1.14
N GLY A 540 -20.35 13.12 -1.59
CA GLY A 540 -19.04 13.73 -1.89
C GLY A 540 -18.53 13.42 -3.28
N ILE A 541 -18.34 12.14 -3.60
CA ILE A 541 -17.67 11.71 -4.83
C ILE A 541 -18.55 11.92 -6.07
N PHE A 542 -19.84 11.61 -5.98
CA PHE A 542 -20.77 11.70 -7.10
C PHE A 542 -20.90 13.14 -7.64
N PRO A 543 -21.14 14.18 -6.80
CA PRO A 543 -21.14 15.58 -7.27
C PRO A 543 -19.89 15.95 -8.06
N VAL A 544 -18.71 15.56 -7.56
CA VAL A 544 -17.42 15.86 -8.21
C VAL A 544 -17.33 15.17 -9.57
N THR A 545 -17.55 13.85 -9.62
CA THR A 545 -17.44 13.08 -10.87
C THR A 545 -18.47 13.49 -11.92
N GLN A 546 -19.72 13.74 -11.54
CA GLN A 546 -20.79 14.16 -12.45
C GLN A 546 -20.62 15.62 -12.88
N GLY A 547 -20.23 16.52 -11.98
CA GLY A 547 -19.99 17.93 -12.29
C GLY A 547 -18.80 18.09 -13.25
N LEU A 548 -17.65 17.47 -12.94
CA LEU A 548 -16.47 17.52 -13.81
C LEU A 548 -16.73 16.86 -15.18
N ARG A 549 -17.54 15.79 -15.24
CA ARG A 549 -18.00 15.20 -16.51
C ARG A 549 -18.78 16.22 -17.32
N THR A 550 -19.74 16.89 -16.70
CA THR A 550 -20.62 17.84 -17.39
C THR A 550 -19.84 19.03 -17.92
N LEU A 551 -18.98 19.63 -17.08
CA LEU A 551 -18.10 20.74 -17.50
C LEU A 551 -17.12 20.30 -18.60
N ALA A 552 -16.53 19.11 -18.48
CA ALA A 552 -15.66 18.58 -19.52
C ALA A 552 -16.40 18.47 -20.86
N LEU A 553 -17.65 17.98 -20.85
CA LEU A 553 -18.47 17.88 -22.05
C LEU A 553 -18.84 19.26 -22.62
N GLU A 554 -19.24 20.20 -21.78
CA GLU A 554 -19.54 21.58 -22.20
C GLU A 554 -18.35 22.23 -22.92
N HIS A 555 -17.12 21.93 -22.49
CA HIS A 555 -15.88 22.42 -23.10
C HIS A 555 -15.28 21.48 -24.15
N GLY A 556 -16.03 20.47 -24.63
CA GLY A 556 -15.61 19.60 -25.73
C GLY A 556 -14.49 18.62 -25.40
N LEU A 557 -14.22 18.36 -24.12
CA LEU A 557 -13.20 17.41 -23.67
C LEU A 557 -13.72 15.97 -23.74
N THR A 558 -12.85 15.05 -24.20
CA THR A 558 -13.17 13.62 -24.38
C THR A 558 -12.53 12.70 -23.34
N VAL A 559 -11.70 13.25 -22.44
CA VAL A 559 -11.09 12.49 -21.35
C VAL A 559 -12.15 11.96 -20.37
N THR A 560 -11.96 10.74 -19.86
CA THR A 560 -12.91 10.08 -18.94
C THR A 560 -12.47 10.16 -17.48
N GLU A 561 -11.19 9.94 -17.20
CA GLU A 561 -10.59 10.00 -15.86
C GLU A 561 -10.89 11.35 -15.16
N THR A 562 -11.36 11.32 -13.92
CA THR A 562 -11.72 12.54 -13.17
C THR A 562 -10.53 13.48 -12.98
N SER A 563 -9.34 12.94 -12.67
CA SER A 563 -8.11 13.73 -12.52
C SER A 563 -7.69 14.44 -13.81
N ARG A 564 -7.83 13.76 -14.95
CA ARG A 564 -7.55 14.35 -16.27
C ARG A 564 -8.57 15.40 -16.67
N ARG A 565 -9.86 15.20 -16.38
CA ARG A 565 -10.90 16.22 -16.59
C ARG A 565 -10.59 17.50 -15.81
N LEU A 566 -10.25 17.35 -14.53
CA LEU A 566 -9.92 18.47 -13.67
C LEU A 566 -8.68 19.24 -14.17
N SER A 567 -7.63 18.52 -14.57
CA SER A 567 -6.40 19.12 -15.11
C SER A 567 -6.65 19.86 -16.43
N ALA A 568 -7.44 19.27 -17.33
CA ALA A 568 -7.78 19.88 -18.62
C ALA A 568 -8.67 21.13 -18.45
N LEU A 569 -9.64 21.10 -17.52
CA LEU A 569 -10.48 22.27 -17.22
C LEU A 569 -9.67 23.42 -16.62
N ARG A 570 -8.65 23.13 -15.81
CA ARG A 570 -7.68 24.13 -15.34
C ARG A 570 -6.88 24.73 -16.50
N GLU A 571 -6.39 23.90 -17.42
CA GLU A 571 -5.63 24.37 -18.60
C GLU A 571 -6.46 25.28 -19.51
N LEU A 572 -7.77 25.07 -19.57
CA LEU A 572 -8.72 25.95 -20.26
C LEU A 572 -9.09 27.22 -19.46
N GLY A 573 -8.57 27.40 -18.24
CA GLY A 573 -8.85 28.55 -17.38
C GLY A 573 -10.23 28.52 -16.70
N ILE A 574 -10.94 27.39 -16.73
CA ILE A 574 -12.25 27.22 -16.09
C ILE A 574 -12.11 27.13 -14.57
N PHE A 575 -11.01 26.54 -14.09
CA PHE A 575 -10.67 26.53 -12.67
C PHE A 575 -9.36 27.26 -12.41
N SER A 576 -9.31 27.93 -11.26
CA SER A 576 -8.05 28.41 -10.69
C SER A 576 -7.20 27.25 -10.19
N GLU A 577 -5.89 27.45 -10.09
CA GLU A 577 -4.96 26.46 -9.53
C GLU A 577 -5.36 26.04 -8.10
N SER A 578 -5.81 27.00 -7.28
CA SER A 578 -6.30 26.73 -5.92
C SER A 578 -7.56 25.87 -5.91
N MET A 579 -8.56 26.18 -6.74
CA MET A 579 -9.78 25.38 -6.83
C MET A 579 -9.48 23.96 -7.31
N THR A 580 -8.60 23.82 -8.31
CA THR A 580 -8.14 22.52 -8.80
C THR A 580 -7.46 21.71 -7.70
N SER A 581 -6.51 22.29 -6.97
CA SER A 581 -5.80 21.60 -5.88
C SER A 581 -6.76 21.18 -4.77
N ASN A 582 -7.63 22.09 -4.32
CA ASN A 582 -8.59 21.84 -3.24
C ASN A 582 -9.59 20.73 -3.62
N LEU A 583 -10.16 20.81 -4.83
CA LEU A 583 -11.13 19.82 -5.30
C LEU A 583 -10.48 18.44 -5.49
N TRP A 584 -9.24 18.41 -6.00
CA TRP A 584 -8.47 17.17 -6.13
C TRP A 584 -8.17 16.54 -4.78
N GLU A 585 -7.73 17.33 -3.80
CA GLU A 585 -7.45 16.85 -2.45
C GLU A 585 -8.73 16.32 -1.78
N ALA A 586 -9.85 17.05 -1.92
CA ALA A 586 -11.15 16.63 -1.40
C ALA A 586 -11.60 15.30 -2.02
N TYR A 587 -11.59 15.20 -3.35
CA TYR A 587 -11.92 13.97 -4.07
C TYR A 587 -11.03 12.79 -3.64
N SER A 588 -9.72 13.00 -3.60
CA SER A 588 -8.74 11.96 -3.22
C SER A 588 -8.97 11.46 -1.80
N PHE A 589 -9.19 12.36 -0.85
CA PHE A 589 -9.43 11.99 0.55
C PHE A 589 -10.75 11.22 0.71
N LEU A 590 -11.83 11.64 0.05
CA LEU A 590 -13.11 10.95 0.07
C LEU A 590 -13.02 9.53 -0.51
N GLN A 591 -12.24 9.35 -1.58
CA GLN A 591 -11.96 8.03 -2.15
C GLN A 591 -11.16 7.16 -1.16
N THR A 592 -10.15 7.70 -0.50
CA THR A 592 -9.39 6.98 0.54
C THR A 592 -10.30 6.49 1.67
N LEU A 593 -11.20 7.35 2.18
CA LEU A 593 -12.18 6.94 3.20
C LEU A 593 -13.10 5.84 2.70
N ARG A 594 -13.59 5.94 1.46
CA ARG A 594 -14.45 4.92 0.83
C ARG A 594 -13.75 3.57 0.78
N VAL A 595 -12.52 3.54 0.29
CA VAL A 595 -11.78 2.29 0.07
C VAL A 595 -11.38 1.65 1.41
N ARG A 596 -10.96 2.44 2.39
CA ARG A 596 -10.71 1.96 3.77
C ARG A 596 -11.95 1.31 4.38
N ALA A 597 -13.12 1.93 4.23
CA ALA A 597 -14.38 1.37 4.72
C ALA A 597 -14.76 0.06 4.00
N GLN A 598 -14.55 -0.01 2.69
CA GLN A 598 -14.76 -1.24 1.91
C GLN A 598 -13.82 -2.37 2.35
N ALA A 599 -12.54 -2.08 2.54
CA ALA A 599 -11.56 -3.06 3.03
C ALA A 599 -11.95 -3.60 4.41
N LEU A 600 -12.38 -2.73 5.32
CA LEU A 600 -12.84 -3.14 6.65
C LEU A 600 -14.05 -4.09 6.57
N LYS A 601 -15.03 -3.80 5.73
CA LYS A 601 -16.23 -4.65 5.55
C LYS A 601 -15.86 -6.02 4.98
N LEU A 602 -15.00 -6.06 3.97
CA LEU A 602 -14.53 -7.31 3.40
C LEU A 602 -13.80 -8.19 4.43
N ARG A 603 -12.96 -7.60 5.29
CA ARG A 603 -12.30 -8.33 6.39
C ARG A 603 -13.29 -8.92 7.39
N GLN A 604 -14.46 -8.31 7.54
CA GLN A 604 -15.54 -8.78 8.40
C GLN A 604 -16.46 -9.79 7.68
N GLY A 605 -16.17 -10.17 6.43
CA GLY A 605 -17.04 -11.01 5.62
C GLY A 605 -18.33 -10.32 5.17
N LEU A 606 -18.39 -8.98 5.28
CA LEU A 606 -19.54 -8.17 4.88
C LEU A 606 -19.36 -7.66 3.44
N PRO A 607 -20.46 -7.49 2.68
CA PRO A 607 -20.38 -6.90 1.36
C PRO A 607 -19.88 -5.45 1.45
N PRO A 608 -18.98 -5.03 0.54
CA PRO A 608 -18.46 -3.67 0.55
C PRO A 608 -19.51 -2.71 -0.03
N ASP A 609 -19.59 -1.51 0.52
CA ASP A 609 -20.53 -0.46 0.07
C ASP A 609 -19.84 0.92 0.11
N ASN A 610 -20.62 2.01 0.11
CA ASN A 610 -20.11 3.39 0.15
C ASN A 610 -20.31 4.07 1.51
N MET A 611 -20.70 3.31 2.53
CA MET A 611 -21.04 3.86 3.85
C MET A 611 -19.79 3.91 4.72
N ILE A 612 -19.51 5.09 5.28
CA ILE A 612 -18.49 5.31 6.30
C ILE A 612 -19.16 5.66 7.63
N LEU A 613 -18.48 5.39 8.75
CA LEU A 613 -18.97 5.73 10.08
C LEU A 613 -18.11 6.86 10.67
N PRO A 614 -18.55 8.14 10.60
CA PRO A 614 -17.71 9.26 11.01
C PRO A 614 -17.24 9.20 12.45
N SER A 615 -18.00 8.59 13.36
CA SER A 615 -17.61 8.44 14.77
C SER A 615 -16.38 7.54 15.00
N ARG A 616 -15.99 6.73 14.01
CA ARG A 616 -14.76 5.92 14.05
C ARG A 616 -13.53 6.63 13.49
N LEU A 617 -13.71 7.80 12.88
CA LEU A 617 -12.60 8.62 12.38
C LEU A 617 -11.97 9.42 13.52
N SER A 618 -10.67 9.67 13.43
CA SER A 618 -9.99 10.60 14.34
C SER A 618 -10.61 12.00 14.29
N SER A 619 -10.36 12.85 15.30
CA SER A 619 -10.81 14.26 15.25
C SER A 619 -10.29 14.97 14.00
N LEU A 620 -9.01 14.80 13.68
CA LEU A 620 -8.37 15.38 12.50
C LEU A 620 -9.01 14.90 11.19
N GLU A 621 -9.24 13.60 11.03
CA GLU A 621 -9.90 13.06 9.83
C GLU A 621 -11.36 13.51 9.71
N ARG A 622 -12.08 13.65 10.83
CA ARG A 622 -13.45 14.19 10.83
C ARG A 622 -13.49 15.64 10.40
N ASP A 623 -12.56 16.46 10.87
CA ASP A 623 -12.51 17.87 10.49
C ASP A 623 -12.07 18.03 9.03
N ARG A 624 -11.08 17.23 8.58
CA ARG A 624 -10.72 17.14 7.16
C ARG A 624 -11.90 16.70 6.30
N LEU A 625 -12.68 15.71 6.71
CA LEU A 625 -13.90 15.27 6.00
C LEU A 625 -14.89 16.44 5.84
N LYS A 626 -15.14 17.22 6.90
CA LYS A 626 -16.02 18.39 6.83
C LYS A 626 -15.48 19.41 5.82
N ASP A 627 -14.20 19.71 5.85
CA ASP A 627 -13.60 20.70 4.94
C ASP A 627 -13.64 20.21 3.49
N CYS A 628 -13.38 18.92 3.23
CA CYS A 628 -13.58 18.32 1.90
C CYS A 628 -15.02 18.47 1.42
N LEU A 629 -16.02 18.23 2.28
CA LEU A 629 -17.43 18.39 1.91
C LEU A 629 -17.83 19.85 1.66
N LYS A 630 -17.19 20.82 2.32
CA LYS A 630 -17.36 22.25 2.00
C LYS A 630 -16.82 22.58 0.62
N ILE A 631 -15.65 22.05 0.25
CA ILE A 631 -15.06 22.24 -1.08
C ILE A 631 -16.00 21.64 -2.15
N VAL A 632 -16.61 20.47 -1.88
CA VAL A 632 -17.62 19.89 -2.78
C VAL A 632 -18.86 20.80 -2.89
N ALA A 633 -19.31 21.40 -1.79
CA ALA A 633 -20.43 22.34 -1.80
C ALA A 633 -20.10 23.65 -2.55
N GLU A 634 -18.88 24.16 -2.40
CA GLU A 634 -18.37 25.30 -3.17
C GLU A 634 -18.34 24.96 -4.67
N PHE A 635 -17.85 23.78 -5.03
CA PHE A 635 -17.85 23.30 -6.41
C PHE A 635 -19.25 23.22 -7.01
N GLN A 636 -20.25 22.74 -6.25
CA GLN A 636 -21.65 22.73 -6.67
C GLN A 636 -22.28 24.13 -6.79
N GLY A 637 -21.68 25.15 -6.17
CA GLY A 637 -22.16 26.52 -6.21
C GLY A 637 -21.67 27.34 -7.42
N LEU A 638 -20.73 26.79 -8.20
CA LEU A 638 -20.32 27.33 -9.51
C LEU A 638 -21.42 27.11 -10.55
#